data_AF-A0A4Q4XD81-F1
#
_entry.id   AF-A0A4Q4XD81-F1
#
_cell.length_a   1.000
_cell.length_b   1.000
_cell.length_c   1.000
_cell.angle_alpha   90.00
_cell.angle_beta   90.00
_cell.angle_gamma   90.00
#
_symmetry.space_group_name_H-M   'P 1'
#
loop_
_entity.id
_entity.type
_entity.pdbx_description
1 polymer ?
#
loop_
_entity_poly.entity_id
_entity_poly.type
_entity_poly.pdbx_seq_one_letter_code
_entity_poly.pdbx_strand_id
1 'polypeptide(L)'
;MCRQANTGVTQLTISTDPFRREHRFEAPRCPGIAFKIPPVVPSFPIKAAWAILRRDGFEDRSTTAAHVFKMLLLQRMHLIASPDGHGDGVAQGMTSLSDAAETGMKQMRISDMKIGVRLGAAFALVVALLIGTAAVGIQRLDDNNTKMGRIVSERYSLIALSNQIKNNGYKANGILSNLLLATSADQKAKYMNDYAAIRQANGQAYGRLEKMLTTDASKALFKEQFEARSAYGASVRKFFELIDANKPEDARVLYQGDMSRLQDQYYVLVDKMVDHQASEMEHDVGEAAAQGANAKIQMIVLAVLATLLAIATGGFITRTITGPIHRAVHLAEAVAQGDLTHRLEVGAQDEIGRLLAALKHMTENLHGIVGRVRGGTDTITRASREVASGNIDLSSRTEQQASSLEETAAAMEQLTSTVKQNADNAQEASRLASNASLVATKGGDAVGEAIETMSTINASSRKIVDIIGVIDSIAFQTNILALNAAVEAARAGEQGRGFAVVAGEVRNLAQRSAAAAKEIKALIEDSVNHVGTGTAKVEEAGQIIRDVVAGIQNVTNIVAEISASSREQSEGIEQINEAITQMDKVTQENASLVEESATSAQALQDQADQLADMVSAFRLHGDMPGHAHGAQSETATLAQSGWARA
;
A
#
# COMPACT_ATOMS: atom_id res chain seq x y z
N MET A 1 18.34 -9.47 -57.70
CA MET A 1 18.32 -10.95 -57.72
C MET A 1 17.09 -11.42 -56.94
N CYS A 2 16.23 -12.21 -57.59
CA CYS A 2 15.01 -12.89 -57.07
C CYS A 2 15.31 -13.78 -55.83
N ARG A 3 14.41 -14.23 -54.95
CA ARG A 3 12.99 -14.71 -54.99
C ARG A 3 12.41 -14.56 -53.56
N GLN A 4 11.16 -14.11 -53.36
CA GLN A 4 9.87 -14.84 -53.43
C GLN A 4 9.64 -15.85 -52.27
N ALA A 5 8.68 -15.54 -51.38
CA ALA A 5 7.80 -16.53 -50.74
C ALA A 5 6.53 -15.82 -50.24
N ASN A 6 5.39 -16.26 -50.77
CA ASN A 6 4.04 -15.78 -50.49
C ASN A 6 3.19 -16.98 -50.07
N THR A 7 2.27 -16.76 -49.13
CA THR A 7 0.92 -17.37 -48.98
C THR A 7 0.70 -18.87 -48.72
N GLY A 8 -0.30 -19.13 -47.86
CA GLY A 8 -1.20 -20.30 -47.90
C GLY A 8 -1.13 -21.16 -46.63
N VAL A 9 -1.96 -20.96 -45.60
CA VAL A 9 -3.40 -21.33 -45.44
C VAL A 9 -3.65 -22.85 -45.39
N THR A 10 -4.50 -23.22 -44.42
CA THR A 10 -5.39 -24.40 -44.29
C THR A 10 -4.98 -25.67 -43.50
N GLN A 11 -5.72 -25.84 -42.38
CA GLN A 11 -6.53 -27.00 -41.97
C GLN A 11 -5.93 -28.28 -41.34
N LEU A 12 -6.47 -28.54 -40.13
CA LEU A 12 -7.01 -29.81 -39.59
C LEU A 12 -6.23 -31.12 -39.87
N THR A 13 -5.79 -31.82 -38.82
CA THR A 13 -6.45 -33.07 -38.37
C THR A 13 -5.94 -33.63 -37.03
N ILE A 14 -6.89 -34.29 -36.38
CA ILE A 14 -6.93 -35.12 -35.17
C ILE A 14 -5.86 -36.23 -35.15
N SER A 15 -5.26 -36.53 -33.99
CA SER A 15 -4.92 -37.91 -33.59
C SER A 15 -4.65 -38.06 -32.09
N THR A 16 -5.20 -39.14 -31.56
CA THR A 16 -5.23 -39.74 -30.23
C THR A 16 -3.89 -40.32 -29.77
N ASP A 17 -3.58 -40.34 -28.45
CA ASP A 17 -3.53 -41.55 -27.57
C ASP A 17 -3.00 -41.25 -26.13
N PRO A 18 -3.01 -42.17 -25.15
CA PRO A 18 -3.39 -41.89 -23.75
C PRO A 18 -2.28 -42.23 -22.73
N PHE A 19 -2.42 -41.85 -21.46
CA PHE A 19 -2.10 -42.67 -20.27
C PHE A 19 -2.11 -41.84 -18.96
N ARG A 20 -2.60 -42.50 -17.89
CA ARG A 20 -2.35 -42.30 -16.44
C ARG A 20 -3.18 -41.30 -15.60
N ARG A 21 -4.24 -41.90 -15.03
CA ARG A 21 -4.53 -42.12 -13.58
C ARG A 21 -4.53 -40.93 -12.60
N GLU A 22 -5.76 -40.60 -12.20
CA GLU A 22 -6.30 -40.57 -10.82
C GLU A 22 -5.41 -40.01 -9.69
N HIS A 23 -5.77 -38.83 -9.20
CA HIS A 23 -6.00 -38.61 -7.77
C HIS A 23 -7.18 -37.66 -7.57
N ARG A 24 -8.13 -38.13 -6.76
CA ARG A 24 -9.41 -37.49 -6.40
C ARG A 24 -9.19 -36.67 -5.13
N PHE A 25 -9.61 -35.40 -5.10
CA PHE A 25 -9.98 -34.69 -3.88
C PHE A 25 -11.07 -33.65 -4.20
N GLU A 26 -12.13 -33.69 -3.39
CA GLU A 26 -13.36 -32.90 -3.49
C GLU A 26 -13.23 -31.53 -2.81
N ALA A 27 -13.80 -30.47 -3.40
CA ALA A 27 -14.42 -29.32 -2.73
C ALA A 27 -15.20 -28.45 -3.76
N PRO A 28 -16.11 -27.53 -3.39
CA PRO A 28 -17.50 -27.60 -3.82
C PRO A 28 -17.94 -26.53 -4.84
N ARG A 29 -19.11 -26.81 -5.44
CA ARG A 29 -19.84 -26.04 -6.44
C ARG A 29 -20.33 -24.68 -5.92
N CYS A 30 -20.21 -23.65 -6.77
CA CYS A 30 -21.15 -22.52 -6.84
C CYS A 30 -21.66 -22.39 -8.29
N PRO A 31 -22.98 -22.29 -8.52
CA PRO A 31 -23.57 -22.35 -9.86
C PRO A 31 -23.66 -20.98 -10.53
N GLY A 32 -23.65 -21.03 -11.86
CA GLY A 32 -23.57 -19.87 -12.73
C GLY A 32 -24.87 -19.09 -12.92
N ILE A 33 -24.65 -17.87 -13.39
CA ILE A 33 -25.64 -16.87 -13.79
C ILE A 33 -26.12 -17.25 -15.21
N ALA A 34 -27.42 -17.51 -15.35
CA ALA A 34 -28.08 -17.63 -16.64
C ALA A 34 -29.11 -16.49 -16.78
N PHE A 35 -28.89 -15.68 -17.82
CA PHE A 35 -29.78 -14.63 -18.30
C PHE A 35 -31.06 -15.25 -18.88
N LYS A 36 -32.24 -14.77 -18.47
CA LYS A 36 -33.49 -14.98 -19.20
C LYS A 36 -34.42 -13.77 -18.99
N ILE A 37 -34.75 -13.11 -20.09
CA ILE A 37 -35.75 -12.05 -20.21
C ILE A 37 -37.15 -12.67 -20.02
N PRO A 38 -38.09 -11.95 -19.38
CA PRO A 38 -39.46 -11.96 -19.84
C PRO A 38 -40.03 -10.53 -20.03
N PRO A 39 -41.01 -10.35 -20.93
CA PRO A 39 -41.75 -9.11 -21.09
C PRO A 39 -43.04 -9.10 -20.25
N VAL A 40 -43.70 -7.93 -20.29
CA VAL A 40 -45.13 -7.66 -20.03
C VAL A 40 -45.46 -6.95 -18.70
N VAL A 41 -46.09 -5.80 -18.92
CA VAL A 41 -46.75 -4.83 -18.03
C VAL A 41 -47.78 -5.48 -17.09
N PRO A 42 -48.01 -4.91 -15.90
CA PRO A 42 -49.40 -4.64 -15.56
C PRO A 42 -49.65 -3.27 -14.91
N SER A 43 -50.82 -2.77 -15.30
CA SER A 43 -51.63 -1.70 -14.73
C SER A 43 -51.74 -1.69 -13.21
N PHE A 44 -51.57 -0.50 -12.63
CA PHE A 44 -52.07 -0.12 -11.31
C PHE A 44 -53.58 -0.30 -11.19
N PRO A 45 -54.06 -0.74 -10.01
CA PRO A 45 -55.29 -0.16 -9.48
C PRO A 45 -55.11 0.35 -8.05
N ILE A 46 -55.70 1.52 -7.86
CA ILE A 46 -55.99 2.20 -6.60
C ILE A 46 -56.93 1.33 -5.77
N LYS A 47 -56.51 0.96 -4.54
CA LYS A 47 -57.31 0.70 -3.30
C LYS A 47 -56.66 -0.40 -2.46
N ALA A 48 -55.93 -0.03 -1.41
CA ALA A 48 -55.82 -0.78 -0.14
C ALA A 48 -54.92 -0.03 0.87
N ALA A 49 -55.24 1.22 1.17
CA ALA A 49 -54.86 1.80 2.47
C ALA A 49 -55.97 1.38 3.43
N TRP A 50 -55.75 0.39 4.30
CA TRP A 50 -56.42 0.20 5.62
C TRP A 50 -56.09 -1.11 6.38
N ALA A 51 -55.01 -1.85 6.08
CA ALA A 51 -54.81 -3.18 6.70
C ALA A 51 -53.39 -3.55 7.17
N ILE A 52 -52.49 -2.61 7.46
CA ILE A 52 -51.22 -2.91 8.16
C ILE A 52 -50.87 -1.77 9.12
N LEU A 53 -51.53 -1.74 10.29
CA LEU A 53 -51.07 -1.02 11.49
C LEU A 53 -51.86 -1.51 12.73
N ARG A 54 -51.89 -2.83 12.94
CA ARG A 54 -52.37 -3.41 14.19
C ARG A 54 -51.65 -4.71 14.53
N ARG A 55 -50.33 -4.62 14.72
CA ARG A 55 -49.56 -5.59 15.49
C ARG A 55 -48.22 -4.96 15.86
N ASP A 56 -48.26 -4.22 16.95
CA ASP A 56 -47.31 -4.28 18.07
C ASP A 56 -47.61 -3.08 18.97
N GLY A 57 -48.04 -3.39 20.18
CA GLY A 57 -48.48 -2.42 21.16
C GLY A 57 -47.33 -1.53 21.62
N PHE A 58 -47.56 -0.22 21.57
CA PHE A 58 -47.01 0.72 22.53
C PHE A 58 -48.07 1.81 22.74
N GLU A 59 -48.55 1.87 23.98
CA GLU A 59 -49.46 2.89 24.47
C GLU A 59 -48.81 4.29 24.46
N ASP A 60 -49.69 5.29 24.34
CA ASP A 60 -49.52 6.70 24.68
C ASP A 60 -48.93 7.66 23.63
N ARG A 61 -49.83 8.36 22.93
CA ARG A 61 -49.59 9.62 22.21
C ARG A 61 -50.29 10.78 22.95
N SER A 62 -49.78 11.16 24.12
CA SER A 62 -50.18 12.41 24.79
C SER A 62 -49.01 13.27 25.31
N THR A 63 -47.76 12.94 24.98
CA THR A 63 -46.58 13.53 25.63
C THR A 63 -45.76 14.53 24.81
N THR A 64 -46.32 15.15 23.75
CA THR A 64 -45.65 16.28 23.06
C THR A 64 -46.34 17.62 23.35
N ALA A 65 -47.65 17.66 23.57
CA ALA A 65 -48.38 18.86 23.97
C ALA A 65 -48.25 19.16 25.48
N ALA A 66 -48.19 18.12 26.32
CA ALA A 66 -48.05 18.26 27.78
C ALA A 66 -46.66 18.80 28.20
N HIS A 67 -45.60 18.51 27.43
CA HIS A 67 -44.25 19.01 27.73
C HIS A 67 -44.06 20.48 27.36
N VAL A 68 -44.67 20.95 26.28
CA VAL A 68 -44.67 22.38 25.91
C VAL A 68 -45.51 23.20 26.92
N PHE A 69 -46.60 22.62 27.44
CA PHE A 69 -47.42 23.25 28.48
C PHE A 69 -46.72 23.29 29.85
N LYS A 70 -45.94 22.26 30.21
CA LYS A 70 -45.14 22.21 31.45
C LYS A 70 -43.95 23.17 31.40
N MET A 71 -43.36 23.39 30.22
CA MET A 71 -42.28 24.36 29.99
C MET A 71 -42.77 25.82 30.09
N LEU A 72 -43.99 26.11 29.58
CA LEU A 72 -44.65 27.41 29.73
C LEU A 72 -45.14 27.70 31.17
N LEU A 73 -45.47 26.66 31.95
CA LEU A 73 -45.84 26.80 33.38
C LEU A 73 -44.60 27.05 34.28
N LEU A 74 -43.45 26.44 33.96
CA LEU A 74 -42.20 26.66 34.72
C LEU A 74 -41.59 28.05 34.46
N GLN A 75 -41.77 28.61 33.27
CA GLN A 75 -41.33 29.98 32.96
C GLN A 75 -42.24 31.06 33.59
N ARG A 76 -43.45 30.69 34.04
CA ARG A 76 -44.38 31.59 34.75
C ARG A 76 -44.26 31.51 36.29
N MET A 77 -43.59 30.50 36.84
CA MET A 77 -43.29 30.41 38.29
C MET A 77 -41.97 31.08 38.69
N HIS A 78 -41.20 31.62 37.74
CA HIS A 78 -39.95 32.34 38.01
C HIS A 78 -40.13 33.84 38.36
N LEU A 79 -41.35 34.29 38.67
CA LEU A 79 -41.68 35.70 38.93
C LEU A 79 -42.31 35.98 40.30
N ILE A 80 -42.25 35.04 41.25
CA ILE A 80 -42.62 35.30 42.65
C ILE A 80 -41.64 34.56 43.57
N ALA A 81 -40.52 35.21 43.90
CA ALA A 81 -39.74 34.89 45.09
C ALA A 81 -38.95 36.13 45.51
N SER A 82 -39.42 36.77 46.58
CA SER A 82 -38.73 37.82 47.32
C SER A 82 -37.47 37.23 48.00
N PRO A 83 -36.41 38.01 48.20
CA PRO A 83 -35.17 37.51 48.81
C PRO A 83 -35.36 37.44 50.32
N ASP A 84 -35.00 36.31 50.93
CA ASP A 84 -34.43 36.23 52.28
C ASP A 84 -34.12 34.77 52.67
N GLY A 85 -32.92 34.54 53.18
CA GLY A 85 -32.66 33.60 54.28
C GLY A 85 -32.36 32.12 53.97
N HIS A 86 -31.06 31.80 54.05
CA HIS A 86 -30.41 30.61 54.64
C HIS A 86 -30.90 29.17 54.34
N GLY A 87 -29.95 28.31 53.94
CA GLY A 87 -30.07 26.86 54.12
C GLY A 87 -29.06 26.04 53.32
N ASP A 88 -27.82 25.93 53.82
CA ASP A 88 -26.86 24.90 53.41
C ASP A 88 -27.45 23.51 53.69
N GLY A 89 -27.66 22.71 52.65
CA GLY A 89 -28.21 21.35 52.79
C GLY A 89 -28.84 20.72 51.55
N VAL A 90 -28.93 21.43 50.42
CA VAL A 90 -29.52 20.89 49.15
C VAL A 90 -28.49 20.83 48.00
N ALA A 91 -27.24 21.24 48.25
CA ALA A 91 -26.21 21.37 47.22
C ALA A 91 -25.49 20.07 46.80
N GLN A 92 -25.82 18.91 47.37
CA GLN A 92 -25.18 17.62 47.00
C GLN A 92 -26.12 16.61 46.31
N GLY A 93 -27.40 16.94 46.12
CA GLY A 93 -28.34 16.15 45.30
C GLY A 93 -28.63 16.73 43.91
N MET A 94 -28.19 17.97 43.63
CA MET A 94 -28.46 18.68 42.38
C MET A 94 -27.29 18.68 41.39
N THR A 95 -26.10 18.24 41.79
CA THR A 95 -24.95 18.10 40.89
C THR A 95 -24.94 16.77 40.12
N SER A 96 -25.54 15.69 40.65
CA SER A 96 -25.61 14.40 39.94
C SER A 96 -26.73 14.30 38.89
N LEU A 97 -27.68 15.26 38.87
CA LEU A 97 -28.70 15.40 37.82
C LEU A 97 -28.34 16.48 36.78
N SER A 98 -27.35 17.32 37.08
CA SER A 98 -26.69 18.21 36.11
C SER A 98 -25.72 17.41 35.22
N ASP A 99 -24.89 16.56 35.82
CA ASP A 99 -23.86 15.79 35.09
C ASP A 99 -24.45 14.61 34.28
N ALA A 100 -25.61 14.07 34.69
CA ALA A 100 -26.34 13.07 33.90
C ALA A 100 -27.14 13.68 32.73
N ALA A 101 -27.40 14.99 32.74
CA ALA A 101 -28.04 15.70 31.63
C ALA A 101 -27.03 16.16 30.55
N GLU A 102 -25.74 16.27 30.89
CA GLU A 102 -24.67 16.54 29.92
C GLU A 102 -24.20 15.30 29.15
N THR A 103 -24.52 14.08 29.61
CA THR A 103 -24.00 12.83 29.02
C THR A 103 -25.00 12.07 28.13
N GLY A 104 -26.07 12.71 27.64
CA GLY A 104 -27.14 11.98 26.93
C GLY A 104 -27.86 12.71 25.80
N MET A 105 -27.52 13.95 25.49
CA MET A 105 -28.02 14.64 24.30
C MET A 105 -26.84 15.16 23.50
N LYS A 106 -26.33 14.30 22.61
CA LYS A 106 -25.69 14.77 21.39
C LYS A 106 -26.69 15.75 20.76
N GLN A 107 -26.47 17.05 20.93
CA GLN A 107 -27.11 18.05 20.09
C GLN A 107 -26.74 17.62 18.68
N MET A 108 -27.67 16.96 17.97
CA MET A 108 -27.51 16.71 16.54
C MET A 108 -27.40 18.09 15.92
N ARG A 109 -26.17 18.56 15.69
CA ARG A 109 -25.96 19.77 14.92
C ARG A 109 -26.61 19.46 13.58
N ILE A 110 -27.45 20.36 13.08
CA ILE A 110 -28.12 20.19 11.78
C ILE A 110 -27.09 19.91 10.67
N SER A 111 -25.83 20.30 10.87
CA SER A 111 -24.66 19.98 10.04
C SER A 111 -24.27 18.51 9.94
N ASP A 112 -24.71 17.61 10.84
CA ASP A 112 -24.36 16.19 10.83
C ASP A 112 -25.43 15.32 10.14
N MET A 113 -26.56 15.91 9.77
CA MET A 113 -27.63 15.20 9.05
C MET A 113 -27.20 14.92 7.61
N LYS A 114 -27.62 13.80 7.02
CA LYS A 114 -27.36 13.53 5.60
C LYS A 114 -27.85 14.66 4.69
N ILE A 115 -27.11 14.97 3.63
CA ILE A 115 -27.44 16.04 2.67
C ILE A 115 -28.88 15.89 2.15
N GLY A 116 -29.27 14.66 1.79
CA GLY A 116 -30.61 14.35 1.31
C GLY A 116 -31.72 14.63 2.33
N VAL A 117 -31.46 14.41 3.63
CA VAL A 117 -32.44 14.69 4.69
C VAL A 117 -32.58 16.19 4.91
N ARG A 118 -31.50 16.96 4.86
CA ARG A 118 -31.55 18.43 4.97
C ARG A 118 -32.30 19.08 3.81
N LEU A 119 -31.99 18.68 2.58
CA LEU A 119 -32.70 19.14 1.38
C LEU A 119 -34.17 18.73 1.43
N GLY A 120 -34.47 17.48 1.76
CA GLY A 120 -35.84 16.99 1.89
C GLY A 120 -36.65 17.77 2.93
N ALA A 121 -36.07 18.03 4.10
CA ALA A 121 -36.72 18.81 5.16
C ALA A 121 -36.99 20.26 4.74
N ALA A 122 -36.04 20.92 4.07
CA ALA A 122 -36.22 22.29 3.58
C ALA A 122 -37.31 22.37 2.49
N PHE A 123 -37.32 21.46 1.52
CA PHE A 123 -38.37 21.42 0.50
C PHE A 123 -39.74 21.07 1.09
N ALA A 124 -39.82 20.10 2.01
CA ALA A 124 -41.06 19.74 2.68
C ALA A 124 -41.66 20.92 3.46
N LEU A 125 -40.83 21.71 4.13
CA LEU A 125 -41.25 22.91 4.85
C LEU A 125 -41.84 23.97 3.91
N VAL A 126 -41.18 24.25 2.78
CA VAL A 126 -41.66 25.21 1.77
C VAL A 126 -42.97 24.72 1.13
N VAL A 127 -43.05 23.44 0.76
CA VAL A 127 -44.27 22.85 0.19
C VAL A 127 -45.43 22.90 1.19
N ALA A 128 -45.19 22.59 2.47
CA ALA A 128 -46.21 22.67 3.51
C ALA A 128 -46.76 24.11 3.67
N LEU A 129 -45.88 25.12 3.61
CA LEU A 129 -46.29 26.52 3.63
C LEU A 129 -47.11 26.91 2.40
N LEU A 130 -46.71 26.46 1.20
CA LEU A 130 -47.47 26.70 -0.03
C LEU A 130 -48.86 26.06 0.03
N ILE A 131 -48.97 24.82 0.48
CA ILE A 131 -50.26 24.14 0.70
C ILE A 131 -51.11 24.93 1.70
N GLY A 132 -50.52 25.40 2.81
CA GLY A 132 -51.17 26.25 3.79
C GLY A 132 -51.72 27.55 3.18
N THR A 133 -50.93 28.23 2.34
CA THR A 133 -51.38 29.45 1.66
C THR A 133 -52.54 29.20 0.69
N ALA A 134 -52.48 28.09 -0.06
CA ALA A 134 -53.55 27.70 -0.97
C ALA A 134 -54.84 27.35 -0.22
N ALA A 135 -54.74 26.61 0.89
CA ALA A 135 -55.90 26.25 1.72
C ALA A 135 -56.61 27.48 2.30
N VAL A 136 -55.84 28.44 2.86
CA VAL A 136 -56.39 29.70 3.36
C VAL A 136 -57.03 30.51 2.23
N GLY A 137 -56.39 30.57 1.05
CA GLY A 137 -56.92 31.26 -0.12
C GLY A 137 -58.27 30.70 -0.58
N ILE A 138 -58.38 29.36 -0.70
CA ILE A 138 -59.63 28.68 -1.07
C ILE A 138 -60.73 28.99 -0.06
N GLN A 139 -60.45 28.84 1.24
CA GLN A 139 -61.44 29.08 2.30
C GLN A 139 -61.99 30.52 2.26
N ARG A 140 -61.10 31.51 2.09
CA ARG A 140 -61.51 32.93 2.02
C ARG A 140 -62.32 33.25 0.75
N LEU A 141 -62.00 32.59 -0.36
CA LEU A 141 -62.72 32.77 -1.61
C LEU A 141 -64.14 32.17 -1.53
N ASP A 142 -64.29 31.01 -0.89
CA ASP A 142 -65.59 30.38 -0.65
C ASP A 142 -66.47 31.19 0.30
N ASP A 143 -65.91 31.74 1.39
CA ASP A 143 -66.62 32.63 2.31
C ASP A 143 -67.17 33.86 1.56
N ASN A 144 -66.34 34.46 0.70
CA ASN A 144 -66.70 35.63 -0.09
C ASN A 144 -67.75 35.30 -1.17
N ASN A 145 -67.60 34.18 -1.87
CA ASN A 145 -68.58 33.71 -2.85
C ASN A 145 -69.95 33.43 -2.20
N THR A 146 -69.96 32.84 -1.00
CA THR A 146 -71.19 32.57 -0.25
C THR A 146 -71.89 33.86 0.19
N LYS A 147 -71.13 34.88 0.63
CA LYS A 147 -71.67 36.22 0.93
C LYS A 147 -72.24 36.90 -0.32
N MET A 148 -71.51 36.87 -1.43
CA MET A 148 -71.98 37.42 -2.70
C MET A 148 -73.26 36.73 -3.18
N GLY A 149 -73.36 35.41 -2.99
CA GLY A 149 -74.57 34.64 -3.23
C GLY A 149 -75.77 35.19 -2.47
N ARG A 150 -75.63 35.45 -1.16
CA ARG A 150 -76.70 36.05 -0.32
C ARG A 150 -77.11 37.45 -0.76
N ILE A 151 -76.14 38.31 -1.12
CA ILE A 151 -76.42 39.66 -1.63
C ILE A 151 -77.34 39.60 -2.85
N VAL A 152 -77.05 38.72 -3.81
CA VAL A 152 -77.82 38.59 -5.05
C VAL A 152 -79.13 37.82 -4.87
N SER A 153 -79.12 36.70 -4.16
CA SER A 153 -80.29 35.82 -4.06
C SER A 153 -81.31 36.28 -3.02
N GLU A 154 -80.86 36.95 -1.94
CA GLU A 154 -81.72 37.40 -0.84
C GLU A 154 -82.00 38.91 -0.94
N ARG A 155 -80.97 39.75 -0.75
CA ARG A 155 -81.14 41.22 -0.62
C ARG A 155 -81.71 41.86 -1.89
N TYR A 156 -81.10 41.59 -3.03
CA TYR A 156 -81.58 42.12 -4.31
C TYR A 156 -82.99 41.64 -4.63
N SER A 157 -83.30 40.37 -4.36
CA SER A 157 -84.65 39.81 -4.56
C SER A 157 -85.72 40.50 -3.71
N LEU A 158 -85.42 40.84 -2.45
CA LEU A 158 -86.34 41.58 -1.57
C LEU A 158 -86.60 43.01 -2.08
N ILE A 159 -85.57 43.69 -2.57
CA ILE A 159 -85.69 45.01 -3.20
C ILE A 159 -86.54 44.91 -4.47
N ALA A 160 -86.26 43.94 -5.33
CA ALA A 160 -86.98 43.72 -6.58
C ALA A 160 -88.47 43.40 -6.34
N LEU A 161 -88.78 42.55 -5.35
CA LEU A 161 -90.17 42.25 -4.95
C LEU A 161 -90.90 43.47 -4.37
N SER A 162 -90.23 44.26 -3.54
CA SER A 162 -90.81 45.49 -2.97
C SER A 162 -91.10 46.53 -4.06
N ASN A 163 -90.21 46.70 -5.03
CA ASN A 163 -90.44 47.54 -6.21
C ASN A 163 -91.55 46.99 -7.11
N GLN A 164 -91.61 45.67 -7.30
CA GLN A 164 -92.70 45.04 -8.05
C GLN A 164 -94.06 45.30 -7.37
N ILE A 165 -94.12 45.23 -6.04
CA ILE A 165 -95.31 45.56 -5.25
C ILE A 165 -95.74 47.01 -5.47
N LYS A 166 -94.79 47.94 -5.40
CA LYS A 166 -95.02 49.37 -5.64
C LYS A 166 -95.57 49.61 -7.04
N ASN A 167 -94.91 49.04 -8.05
CA ASN A 167 -95.30 49.16 -9.46
C ASN A 167 -96.68 48.56 -9.75
N ASN A 168 -96.99 47.39 -9.17
CA ASN A 168 -98.32 46.80 -9.25
C ASN A 168 -99.36 47.70 -8.58
N GLY A 169 -99.00 48.32 -7.46
CA GLY A 169 -99.81 49.35 -6.82
C GLY A 169 -100.15 50.50 -7.75
N TYR A 170 -99.15 51.13 -8.38
CA TYR A 170 -99.39 52.23 -9.31
C TYR A 170 -100.25 51.82 -10.50
N LYS A 171 -100.03 50.63 -11.07
CA LYS A 171 -100.89 50.07 -12.12
C LYS A 171 -102.33 49.89 -11.63
N ALA A 172 -102.52 49.33 -10.43
CA ALA A 172 -103.83 49.16 -9.83
C ALA A 172 -104.54 50.50 -9.65
N ASN A 173 -103.82 51.53 -9.22
CA ASN A 173 -104.37 52.88 -9.08
C ASN A 173 -104.77 53.51 -10.42
N GLY A 174 -103.95 53.33 -11.46
CA GLY A 174 -104.30 53.77 -12.82
C GLY A 174 -105.57 53.09 -13.34
N ILE A 175 -105.77 51.79 -13.03
CA ILE A 175 -107.00 51.06 -13.36
C ILE A 175 -108.21 51.63 -12.59
N LEU A 176 -108.05 51.93 -11.30
CA LEU A 176 -109.10 52.54 -10.48
C LEU A 176 -109.49 53.92 -11.02
N SER A 177 -108.50 54.74 -11.43
CA SER A 177 -108.76 56.02 -12.10
C SER A 177 -109.52 55.84 -13.42
N ASN A 178 -109.14 54.85 -14.24
CA ASN A 178 -109.83 54.57 -15.50
C ASN A 178 -111.27 54.06 -15.28
N LEU A 179 -111.53 53.39 -14.15
CA LEU A 179 -112.87 52.94 -13.78
C LEU A 179 -113.83 54.11 -13.53
N LEU A 180 -113.34 55.25 -13.01
CA LEU A 180 -114.11 56.49 -12.88
C LEU A 180 -114.47 57.12 -14.24
N LEU A 181 -113.69 56.81 -15.28
CA LEU A 181 -113.85 57.34 -16.64
C LEU A 181 -114.58 56.36 -17.58
N ALA A 182 -114.99 55.19 -17.09
CA ALA A 182 -115.64 54.17 -17.91
C ALA A 182 -117.02 54.67 -18.39
N THR A 183 -117.26 54.57 -19.70
CA THR A 183 -118.51 55.06 -20.34
C THR A 183 -119.44 53.92 -20.77
N SER A 184 -119.00 52.66 -20.64
CA SER A 184 -119.75 51.45 -21.01
C SER A 184 -119.57 50.32 -20.00
N ALA A 185 -120.54 49.41 -19.94
CA ALA A 185 -120.48 48.22 -19.08
C ALA A 185 -119.28 47.30 -19.42
N ASP A 186 -118.93 47.18 -20.70
CA ASP A 186 -117.79 46.37 -21.15
C ASP A 186 -116.45 46.95 -20.69
N GLN A 187 -116.28 48.28 -20.75
CA GLN A 187 -115.08 48.95 -20.21
C GLN A 187 -114.98 48.76 -18.70
N LYS A 188 -116.10 48.89 -17.98
CA LYS A 188 -116.16 48.66 -16.52
C LYS A 188 -115.74 47.23 -16.19
N ALA A 189 -116.31 46.23 -16.86
CA ALA A 189 -115.96 44.83 -16.67
C ALA A 189 -114.49 44.54 -16.96
N LYS A 190 -113.94 45.11 -18.05
CA LYS A 190 -112.51 45.00 -18.38
C LYS A 190 -111.62 45.53 -17.26
N TYR A 191 -111.86 46.75 -16.78
CA TYR A 191 -111.04 47.35 -15.72
C TYR A 191 -111.18 46.61 -14.38
N MET A 192 -112.37 46.09 -14.05
CA MET A 192 -112.54 45.23 -12.87
C MET A 192 -111.71 43.94 -12.98
N ASN A 193 -111.70 43.30 -14.15
CA ASN A 193 -110.87 42.12 -14.41
C ASN A 193 -109.37 42.44 -14.36
N ASP A 194 -108.93 43.54 -14.99
CA ASP A 194 -107.53 44.00 -14.96
C ASP A 194 -107.09 44.28 -13.51
N TYR A 195 -107.95 44.91 -12.71
CA TYR A 195 -107.69 45.16 -11.29
C TYR A 195 -107.58 43.85 -10.50
N ALA A 196 -108.47 42.88 -10.74
CA ALA A 196 -108.42 41.58 -10.09
C ALA A 196 -107.11 40.83 -10.40
N ALA A 197 -106.67 40.85 -11.66
CA ALA A 197 -105.41 40.24 -12.09
C ALA A 197 -104.19 40.90 -11.42
N ILE A 198 -104.13 42.25 -11.41
CA ILE A 198 -103.05 42.98 -10.72
C ILE A 198 -103.10 42.74 -9.21
N ARG A 199 -104.28 42.69 -8.60
CA ARG A 199 -104.43 42.39 -7.17
C ARG A 199 -103.92 41.00 -6.83
N GLN A 200 -104.20 40.00 -7.68
CA GLN A 200 -103.69 38.64 -7.52
C GLN A 200 -102.17 38.60 -7.64
N ALA A 201 -101.60 39.20 -8.70
CA ALA A 201 -100.16 39.28 -8.90
C ALA A 201 -99.45 40.01 -7.74
N ASN A 202 -100.06 41.09 -7.24
CA ASN A 202 -99.53 41.82 -6.09
C ASN A 202 -99.63 41.01 -4.80
N GLY A 203 -100.71 40.25 -4.61
CA GLY A 203 -100.84 39.31 -3.49
C GLY A 203 -99.77 38.22 -3.50
N GLN A 204 -99.42 37.69 -4.68
CA GLN A 204 -98.33 36.72 -4.83
C GLN A 204 -96.96 37.36 -4.53
N ALA A 205 -96.71 38.58 -5.01
CA ALA A 205 -95.47 39.30 -4.70
C ALA A 205 -95.32 39.54 -3.19
N TYR A 206 -96.40 39.91 -2.51
CA TYR A 206 -96.45 40.01 -1.04
C TYR A 206 -96.12 38.70 -0.33
N GLY A 207 -96.76 37.59 -0.74
CA GLY A 207 -96.51 36.29 -0.11
C GLY A 207 -95.10 35.75 -0.37
N ARG A 208 -94.46 36.14 -1.49
CA ARG A 208 -93.04 35.85 -1.73
C ARG A 208 -92.14 36.74 -0.87
N LEU A 209 -92.44 38.03 -0.79
CA LEU A 209 -91.70 38.98 0.03
C LEU A 209 -91.66 38.48 1.48
N GLU A 210 -92.82 38.19 2.08
CA GLU A 210 -92.96 37.68 3.45
C GLU A 210 -92.07 36.46 3.74
N LYS A 211 -92.08 35.47 2.84
CA LYS A 211 -91.30 34.23 3.00
C LYS A 211 -89.79 34.44 2.96
N MET A 212 -89.33 35.51 2.32
CA MET A 212 -87.91 35.83 2.18
C MET A 212 -87.40 36.74 3.32
N LEU A 213 -88.27 37.25 4.19
CA LEU A 213 -87.86 38.10 5.31
C LEU A 213 -87.25 37.28 6.44
N THR A 214 -85.97 37.50 6.68
CA THR A 214 -85.23 36.81 7.75
C THR A 214 -85.02 37.67 8.99
N THR A 215 -84.84 38.98 8.83
CA THR A 215 -84.53 39.91 9.95
C THR A 215 -85.78 40.43 10.65
N ASP A 216 -85.67 40.67 11.96
CA ASP A 216 -86.77 41.19 12.79
C ASP A 216 -87.21 42.58 12.34
N ALA A 217 -86.26 43.44 11.94
CA ALA A 217 -86.54 44.77 11.40
C ALA A 217 -87.38 44.70 10.10
N SER A 218 -87.02 43.80 9.17
CA SER A 218 -87.79 43.66 7.93
C SER A 218 -89.16 43.06 8.18
N LYS A 219 -89.28 42.08 9.10
CA LYS A 219 -90.59 41.52 9.49
C LYS A 219 -91.51 42.57 10.12
N ALA A 220 -90.97 43.45 10.97
CA ALA A 220 -91.71 44.55 11.57
C ALA A 220 -92.20 45.56 10.50
N LEU A 221 -91.32 45.98 9.59
CA LEU A 221 -91.69 46.86 8.47
C LEU A 221 -92.75 46.24 7.56
N PHE A 222 -92.66 44.93 7.29
CA PHE A 222 -93.65 44.22 6.51
C PHE A 222 -95.01 44.18 7.20
N LYS A 223 -95.04 44.01 8.53
CA LYS A 223 -96.29 44.06 9.30
C LYS A 223 -96.96 45.43 9.19
N GLU A 224 -96.21 46.52 9.41
CA GLU A 224 -96.70 47.89 9.24
C GLU A 224 -97.23 48.12 7.81
N GLN A 225 -96.45 47.69 6.82
CA GLN A 225 -96.82 47.78 5.40
C GLN A 225 -98.09 46.99 5.09
N PHE A 226 -98.26 45.79 5.67
CA PHE A 226 -99.43 44.94 5.48
C PHE A 226 -100.69 45.55 6.12
N GLU A 227 -100.57 46.12 7.31
CA GLU A 227 -101.66 46.83 8.00
C GLU A 227 -102.13 48.04 7.16
N ALA A 228 -101.19 48.87 6.69
CA ALA A 228 -101.50 50.01 5.81
C ALA A 228 -102.13 49.55 4.48
N ARG A 229 -101.62 48.47 3.89
CA ARG A 229 -102.20 47.85 2.69
C ARG A 229 -103.62 47.34 2.93
N SER A 230 -103.88 46.75 4.09
CA SER A 230 -105.21 46.24 4.46
C SER A 230 -106.22 47.39 4.60
N ALA A 231 -105.81 48.50 5.24
CA ALA A 231 -106.61 49.71 5.36
C ALA A 231 -106.90 50.35 3.99
N TYR A 232 -105.88 50.51 3.14
CA TYR A 232 -106.06 50.95 1.74
C TYR A 232 -107.00 50.01 0.97
N GLY A 233 -106.80 48.69 1.10
CA GLY A 233 -107.64 47.68 0.46
C GLY A 233 -109.09 47.70 0.94
N ALA A 234 -109.37 48.14 2.17
CA ALA A 234 -110.73 48.37 2.64
C ALA A 234 -111.36 49.60 1.97
N SER A 235 -110.59 50.67 1.78
CA SER A 235 -111.03 51.85 1.02
C SER A 235 -111.32 51.52 -0.44
N VAL A 236 -110.47 50.71 -1.08
CA VAL A 236 -110.70 50.18 -2.43
C VAL A 236 -112.00 49.36 -2.51
N ARG A 237 -112.32 48.54 -1.50
CA ARG A 237 -113.59 47.77 -1.51
C ARG A 237 -114.80 48.71 -1.52
N LYS A 238 -114.79 49.74 -0.66
CA LYS A 238 -115.82 50.78 -0.64
C LYS A 238 -115.90 51.51 -1.99
N PHE A 239 -114.77 51.77 -2.64
CA PHE A 239 -114.73 52.34 -3.99
C PHE A 239 -115.48 51.45 -5.01
N PHE A 240 -115.23 50.14 -5.02
CA PHE A 240 -115.98 49.22 -5.88
C PHE A 240 -117.47 49.15 -5.54
N GLU A 241 -117.83 49.15 -4.25
CA GLU A 241 -119.24 49.18 -3.80
C GLU A 241 -119.98 50.43 -4.32
N LEU A 242 -119.34 51.61 -4.31
CA LEU A 242 -119.91 52.85 -4.85
C LEU A 242 -120.05 52.81 -6.38
N ILE A 243 -119.07 52.23 -7.05
CA ILE A 243 -119.08 52.01 -8.51
C ILE A 243 -120.19 51.02 -8.92
N ASP A 244 -120.46 49.99 -8.11
CA ASP A 244 -121.54 49.03 -8.35
C ASP A 244 -122.92 49.56 -7.97
N ALA A 245 -123.00 50.43 -6.95
CA ALA A 245 -124.20 51.17 -6.59
C ALA A 245 -124.53 52.34 -7.55
N ASN A 246 -123.77 52.49 -8.65
CA ASN A 246 -123.92 53.54 -9.66
C ASN A 246 -123.80 54.98 -9.11
N LYS A 247 -122.87 55.18 -8.16
CA LYS A 247 -122.55 56.48 -7.52
C LYS A 247 -121.11 56.93 -7.84
N PRO A 248 -120.80 57.33 -9.09
CA PRO A 248 -119.43 57.64 -9.51
C PRO A 248 -118.85 58.90 -8.84
N GLU A 249 -119.68 59.88 -8.47
CA GLU A 249 -119.22 61.10 -7.78
C GLU A 249 -118.75 60.82 -6.34
N ASP A 250 -119.49 60.02 -5.59
CA ASP A 250 -119.07 59.58 -4.25
C ASP A 250 -117.78 58.75 -4.33
N ALA A 251 -117.65 57.90 -5.36
CA ALA A 251 -116.43 57.12 -5.62
C ALA A 251 -115.23 58.03 -5.95
N ARG A 252 -115.45 59.13 -6.69
CA ARG A 252 -114.42 60.13 -7.02
C ARG A 252 -113.95 60.87 -5.77
N VAL A 253 -114.85 61.30 -4.90
CA VAL A 253 -114.51 61.96 -3.62
C VAL A 253 -113.68 61.02 -2.74
N LEU A 254 -114.07 59.75 -2.62
CA LEU A 254 -113.30 58.76 -1.87
C LEU A 254 -111.92 58.53 -2.48
N TYR A 255 -111.84 58.40 -3.81
CA TYR A 255 -110.60 58.19 -4.56
C TYR A 255 -109.60 59.33 -4.35
N GLN A 256 -110.03 60.58 -4.50
CA GLN A 256 -109.19 61.77 -4.38
C GLN A 256 -108.87 62.15 -2.93
N GLY A 257 -109.68 61.71 -1.97
CA GLY A 257 -109.51 62.00 -0.54
C GLY A 257 -108.85 60.86 0.23
N ASP A 258 -109.64 60.19 1.07
CA ASP A 258 -109.15 59.18 2.01
C ASP A 258 -108.41 58.02 1.35
N MET A 259 -108.82 57.60 0.15
CA MET A 259 -108.16 56.52 -0.57
C MET A 259 -106.75 56.90 -1.02
N SER A 260 -106.57 58.10 -1.60
CA SER A 260 -105.24 58.63 -1.95
C SER A 260 -104.34 58.75 -0.72
N ARG A 261 -104.87 59.29 0.40
CA ARG A 261 -104.10 59.43 1.65
C ARG A 261 -103.64 58.07 2.20
N LEU A 262 -104.53 57.06 2.20
CA LEU A 262 -104.18 55.70 2.64
C LEU A 262 -103.20 55.03 1.67
N GLN A 263 -103.28 55.33 0.37
CA GLN A 263 -102.33 54.86 -0.63
C GLN A 263 -100.93 55.41 -0.39
N ASP A 264 -100.82 56.73 -0.14
CA ASP A 264 -99.53 57.38 0.11
C ASP A 264 -98.87 56.83 1.38
N GLN A 265 -99.64 56.68 2.47
CA GLN A 265 -99.15 56.06 3.71
C GLN A 265 -98.62 54.65 3.48
N TYR A 266 -99.34 53.86 2.68
CA TYR A 266 -98.91 52.53 2.30
C TYR A 266 -97.63 52.53 1.44
N TYR A 267 -97.52 53.41 0.44
CA TYR A 267 -96.35 53.46 -0.43
C TYR A 267 -95.09 53.99 0.25
N VAL A 268 -95.22 54.92 1.19
CA VAL A 268 -94.10 55.36 2.03
C VAL A 268 -93.51 54.17 2.81
N LEU A 269 -94.35 53.25 3.29
CA LEU A 269 -93.87 52.05 3.97
C LEU A 269 -93.23 51.03 3.01
N VAL A 270 -93.69 50.97 1.75
CA VAL A 270 -93.03 50.17 0.70
C VAL A 270 -91.65 50.75 0.38
N ASP A 271 -91.53 52.07 0.30
CA ASP A 271 -90.25 52.76 0.07
C ASP A 271 -89.29 52.57 1.24
N LYS A 272 -89.80 52.67 2.47
CA LYS A 272 -89.02 52.38 3.68
C LYS A 272 -88.48 50.94 3.69
N MET A 273 -89.22 49.97 3.15
CA MET A 273 -88.74 48.60 2.97
C MET A 273 -87.63 48.52 1.92
N VAL A 274 -87.80 49.20 0.77
CA VAL A 274 -86.78 49.27 -0.30
C VAL A 274 -85.49 49.88 0.25
N ASP A 275 -85.58 51.03 0.92
CA ASP A 275 -84.44 51.74 1.50
C ASP A 275 -83.73 50.89 2.57
N HIS A 276 -84.49 50.21 3.43
CA HIS A 276 -83.91 49.32 4.44
C HIS A 276 -83.12 48.17 3.79
N GLN A 277 -83.69 47.50 2.79
CA GLN A 277 -82.99 46.40 2.10
C GLN A 277 -81.80 46.90 1.26
N ALA A 278 -81.90 48.11 0.67
CA ALA A 278 -80.79 48.73 -0.05
C ALA A 278 -79.63 49.08 0.89
N SER A 279 -79.92 49.65 2.07
CA SER A 279 -78.90 49.94 3.08
C SER A 279 -78.21 48.68 3.62
N GLU A 280 -78.98 47.61 3.87
CA GLU A 280 -78.42 46.31 4.29
C GLU A 280 -77.54 45.70 3.20
N MET A 281 -77.95 45.82 1.93
CA MET A 281 -77.17 45.36 0.78
C MET A 281 -75.85 46.12 0.64
N GLU A 282 -75.85 47.45 0.81
CA GLU A 282 -74.63 48.28 0.81
C GLU A 282 -73.66 47.88 1.94
N HIS A 283 -74.18 47.61 3.14
CA HIS A 283 -73.38 47.10 4.25
C HIS A 283 -72.75 45.74 3.94
N ASP A 284 -73.54 44.79 3.44
CA ASP A 284 -73.07 43.45 3.07
C ASP A 284 -71.99 43.51 1.96
N VAL A 285 -72.14 44.41 0.98
CA VAL A 285 -71.12 44.67 -0.07
C VAL A 285 -69.84 45.26 0.54
N GLY A 286 -69.96 46.23 1.45
CA GLY A 286 -68.82 46.83 2.15
C GLY A 286 -68.04 45.82 2.98
N GLU A 287 -68.73 44.95 3.72
CA GLU A 287 -68.10 43.86 4.47
C GLU A 287 -67.40 42.85 3.55
N ALA A 288 -68.04 42.45 2.45
CA ALA A 288 -67.45 41.51 1.48
C ALA A 288 -66.17 42.10 0.87
N ALA A 289 -66.18 43.38 0.50
CA ALA A 289 -65.00 44.08 -0.01
C ALA A 289 -63.86 44.15 1.02
N ALA A 290 -64.16 44.49 2.28
CA ALA A 290 -63.18 44.55 3.37
C ALA A 290 -62.58 43.16 3.67
N GLN A 291 -63.40 42.11 3.69
CA GLN A 291 -62.94 40.73 3.86
C GLN A 291 -62.07 40.26 2.70
N GLY A 292 -62.42 40.63 1.46
CA GLY A 292 -61.58 40.38 0.28
C GLY A 292 -60.22 41.07 0.36
N ALA A 293 -60.16 42.31 0.85
CA ALA A 293 -58.90 43.02 1.08
C ALA A 293 -58.05 42.35 2.18
N ASN A 294 -58.66 41.99 3.30
CA ASN A 294 -57.97 41.30 4.40
C ASN A 294 -57.45 39.91 3.97
N ALA A 295 -58.21 39.17 3.18
CA ALA A 295 -57.78 37.88 2.62
C ALA A 295 -56.54 38.05 1.72
N LYS A 296 -56.52 39.08 0.86
CA LYS A 296 -55.34 39.40 0.04
C LYS A 296 -54.11 39.71 0.89
N ILE A 297 -54.25 40.53 1.93
CA ILE A 297 -53.14 40.88 2.82
C ILE A 297 -52.61 39.63 3.54
N GLN A 298 -53.49 38.77 4.08
CA GLN A 298 -53.09 37.53 4.74
C GLN A 298 -52.32 36.59 3.79
N MET A 299 -52.80 36.43 2.55
CA MET A 299 -52.10 35.62 1.54
C MET A 299 -50.73 36.21 1.16
N ILE A 300 -50.62 37.53 1.01
CA ILE A 300 -49.35 38.21 0.72
C ILE A 300 -48.35 38.00 1.87
N VAL A 301 -48.77 38.19 3.12
CA VAL A 301 -47.90 37.99 4.29
C VAL A 301 -47.37 36.56 4.35
N LEU A 302 -48.24 35.57 4.17
CA LEU A 302 -47.82 34.16 4.16
C LEU A 302 -46.88 33.83 2.99
N ALA A 303 -47.14 34.37 1.80
CA ALA A 303 -46.28 34.18 0.63
C ALA A 303 -44.89 34.81 0.83
N VAL A 304 -44.82 36.00 1.42
CA VAL A 304 -43.55 36.67 1.75
C VAL A 304 -42.78 35.88 2.79
N LEU A 305 -43.44 35.41 3.87
CA LEU A 305 -42.80 34.58 4.89
C LEU A 305 -42.25 33.27 4.31
N ALA A 306 -43.01 32.58 3.46
CA ALA A 306 -42.54 31.37 2.79
C ALA A 306 -41.32 31.63 1.90
N THR A 307 -41.31 32.77 1.18
CA THR A 307 -40.20 33.17 0.31
C THR A 307 -38.93 33.48 1.12
N LEU A 308 -39.04 34.26 2.20
CA LEU A 308 -37.91 34.58 3.07
C LEU A 308 -37.31 33.33 3.71
N LEU A 309 -38.17 32.40 4.14
CA LEU A 309 -37.73 31.13 4.71
C LEU A 309 -37.02 30.25 3.67
N ALA A 310 -37.50 30.22 2.43
CA ALA A 310 -36.84 29.52 1.32
C ALA A 310 -35.45 30.11 1.02
N ILE A 311 -35.31 31.43 1.01
CA ILE A 311 -34.00 32.11 0.81
C ILE A 311 -33.05 31.80 1.98
N ALA A 312 -33.52 31.90 3.22
CA ALA A 312 -32.70 31.64 4.40
C ALA A 312 -32.20 30.19 4.46
N THR A 313 -33.10 29.22 4.25
CA THR A 313 -32.75 27.79 4.23
C THR A 313 -31.87 27.44 3.04
N GLY A 314 -32.12 28.01 1.85
CA GLY A 314 -31.26 27.84 0.68
C GLY A 314 -29.84 28.38 0.88
N GLY A 315 -29.71 29.57 1.46
CA GLY A 315 -28.40 30.16 1.78
C GLY A 315 -27.63 29.37 2.85
N PHE A 316 -28.33 28.88 3.88
CA PHE A 316 -27.74 28.02 4.91
C PHE A 316 -27.23 26.70 4.32
N ILE A 317 -28.07 25.98 3.56
CA ILE A 317 -27.70 24.71 2.93
C ILE A 317 -26.51 24.90 1.99
N THR A 318 -26.56 25.93 1.13
CA THR A 318 -25.48 26.25 0.19
C THR A 318 -24.16 26.43 0.92
N ARG A 319 -24.09 27.29 1.94
CA ARG A 319 -22.87 27.52 2.73
C ARG A 319 -22.36 26.25 3.41
N THR A 320 -23.25 25.41 3.92
CA THR A 320 -22.86 24.18 4.62
C THR A 320 -22.33 23.08 3.69
N ILE A 321 -22.67 23.13 2.40
CA ILE A 321 -22.23 22.14 1.40
C ILE A 321 -21.00 22.65 0.62
N THR A 322 -21.06 23.87 0.07
CA THR A 322 -20.03 24.36 -0.86
C THR A 322 -18.69 24.63 -0.18
N GLY A 323 -18.68 25.16 1.05
CA GLY A 323 -17.44 25.44 1.78
C GLY A 323 -16.59 24.18 2.03
N PRO A 324 -17.14 23.12 2.64
CA PRO A 324 -16.42 21.87 2.83
C PRO A 324 -16.01 21.17 1.52
N ILE A 325 -16.83 21.22 0.46
CA ILE A 325 -16.44 20.70 -0.86
C ILE A 325 -15.25 21.46 -1.43
N HIS A 326 -15.20 22.79 -1.30
CA HIS A 326 -14.07 23.57 -1.78
C HIS A 326 -12.78 23.19 -1.06
N ARG A 327 -12.83 22.92 0.26
CA ARG A 327 -11.68 22.38 1.01
C ARG A 327 -11.24 21.00 0.53
N ALA A 328 -12.18 20.12 0.17
CA ALA A 328 -11.87 18.82 -0.40
C ALA A 328 -11.15 18.94 -1.76
N VAL A 329 -11.60 19.87 -2.61
CA VAL A 329 -10.96 20.19 -3.90
C VAL A 329 -9.55 20.73 -3.69
N HIS A 330 -9.37 21.72 -2.80
CA HIS A 330 -8.04 22.26 -2.48
C HIS A 330 -7.08 21.17 -1.97
N LEU A 331 -7.54 20.27 -1.11
CA LEU A 331 -6.69 19.15 -0.67
C LEU A 331 -6.33 18.22 -1.82
N ALA A 332 -7.28 17.88 -2.69
CA ALA A 332 -7.01 17.03 -3.85
C ALA A 332 -6.03 17.70 -4.83
N GLU A 333 -6.17 19.00 -5.08
CA GLU A 333 -5.24 19.79 -5.90
C GLU A 333 -3.85 19.87 -5.28
N ALA A 334 -3.75 20.07 -3.95
CA ALA A 334 -2.49 20.06 -3.23
C ALA A 334 -1.78 18.68 -3.35
N VAL A 335 -2.52 17.59 -3.13
CA VAL A 335 -2.01 16.22 -3.29
C VAL A 335 -1.56 15.96 -4.73
N ALA A 336 -2.30 16.44 -5.74
CA ALA A 336 -1.93 16.32 -7.14
C ALA A 336 -0.67 17.11 -7.51
N GLN A 337 -0.38 18.20 -6.79
CA GLN A 337 0.86 18.98 -6.92
C GLN A 337 2.01 18.41 -6.07
N GLY A 338 1.80 17.28 -5.39
CA GLY A 338 2.80 16.64 -4.54
C GLY A 338 2.85 17.19 -3.12
N ASP A 339 1.99 18.11 -2.73
CA ASP A 339 1.96 18.64 -1.36
C ASP A 339 1.16 17.74 -0.42
N LEU A 340 1.88 16.93 0.38
CA LEU A 340 1.32 16.06 1.42
C LEU A 340 1.48 16.70 2.82
N THR A 341 1.69 18.02 2.89
CA THR A 341 1.86 18.78 4.14
C THR A 341 0.57 19.39 4.66
N HIS A 342 -0.56 19.24 3.97
CA HIS A 342 -1.83 19.75 4.49
C HIS A 342 -2.43 18.83 5.55
N ARG A 343 -2.69 19.37 6.75
CA ARG A 343 -3.52 18.71 7.78
C ARG A 343 -4.96 19.15 7.61
N LEU A 344 -5.86 18.18 7.46
CA LEU A 344 -7.28 18.44 7.36
C LEU A 344 -8.00 17.94 8.60
N GLU A 345 -8.72 18.83 9.27
CA GLU A 345 -9.59 18.50 10.40
C GLU A 345 -10.99 18.19 9.90
N VAL A 346 -11.47 16.98 10.20
CA VAL A 346 -12.81 16.53 9.81
C VAL A 346 -13.76 16.77 10.99
N GLY A 347 -14.57 17.82 10.90
CA GLY A 347 -15.50 18.20 11.96
C GLY A 347 -16.96 17.72 11.77
N ALA A 348 -17.34 17.27 10.57
CA ALA A 348 -18.71 16.87 10.23
C ALA A 348 -18.84 15.35 10.07
N GLN A 349 -20.01 14.78 10.38
CA GLN A 349 -20.29 13.34 10.23
C GLN A 349 -21.20 13.00 9.04
N ASP A 350 -21.54 13.98 8.21
CA ASP A 350 -22.34 13.82 7.00
C ASP A 350 -21.53 13.20 5.84
N GLU A 351 -22.13 13.11 4.64
CA GLU A 351 -21.46 12.59 3.45
C GLU A 351 -20.19 13.37 3.09
N ILE A 352 -20.14 14.69 3.34
CA ILE A 352 -18.94 15.50 3.07
C ILE A 352 -17.86 15.24 4.12
N GLY A 353 -18.25 15.08 5.39
CA GLY A 353 -17.36 14.63 6.45
C GLY A 353 -16.69 13.29 6.13
N ARG A 354 -17.48 12.32 5.63
CA ARG A 354 -16.94 11.03 5.16
C ARG A 354 -15.99 11.17 3.98
N LEU A 355 -16.30 12.05 3.01
CA LEU A 355 -15.40 12.36 1.90
C LEU A 355 -14.07 12.96 2.38
N LEU A 356 -14.14 13.95 3.27
CA LEU A 356 -12.94 14.60 3.84
C LEU A 356 -12.11 13.62 4.67
N ALA A 357 -12.74 12.72 5.43
CA ALA A 357 -12.05 11.65 6.16
C ALA A 357 -11.34 10.66 5.22
N ALA A 358 -11.99 10.26 4.12
CA ALA A 358 -11.36 9.40 3.12
C ALA A 358 -10.16 10.08 2.44
N LEU A 359 -10.28 11.36 2.08
CA LEU A 359 -9.16 12.14 1.52
C LEU A 359 -8.02 12.32 2.52
N LYS A 360 -8.33 12.55 3.80
CA LYS A 360 -7.32 12.60 4.87
C LYS A 360 -6.56 11.28 4.96
N HIS A 361 -7.25 10.15 5.06
CA HIS A 361 -6.62 8.83 5.12
C HIS A 361 -5.79 8.51 3.88
N MET A 362 -6.26 8.89 2.69
CA MET A 362 -5.47 8.77 1.45
C MET A 362 -4.16 9.57 1.54
N THR A 363 -4.24 10.81 2.00
CA THR A 363 -3.07 11.70 2.15
C THR A 363 -2.08 11.16 3.18
N GLU A 364 -2.55 10.69 4.33
CA GLU A 364 -1.72 10.08 5.37
C GLU A 364 -1.01 8.80 4.87
N ASN A 365 -1.73 7.96 4.12
CA ASN A 365 -1.14 6.76 3.53
C ASN A 365 -0.09 7.09 2.47
N LEU A 366 -0.37 8.06 1.58
CA LEU A 366 0.60 8.53 0.59
C LEU A 366 1.84 9.12 1.28
N HIS A 367 1.66 9.94 2.31
CA HIS A 367 2.75 10.48 3.11
C HIS A 367 3.63 9.36 3.69
N GLY A 368 3.00 8.33 4.29
CA GLY A 368 3.73 7.19 4.84
C GLY A 368 4.44 6.34 3.79
N ILE A 369 3.85 6.17 2.60
CA ILE A 369 4.48 5.44 1.48
C ILE A 369 5.70 6.21 0.96
N VAL A 370 5.55 7.50 0.64
CA VAL A 370 6.63 8.36 0.17
C VAL A 370 7.77 8.42 1.20
N GLY A 371 7.44 8.57 2.49
CA GLY A 371 8.44 8.55 3.57
C GLY A 371 9.22 7.23 3.65
N ARG A 372 8.56 6.08 3.51
CA ARG A 372 9.24 4.77 3.46
C ARG A 372 10.09 4.61 2.21
N VAL A 373 9.65 5.10 1.05
CA VAL A 373 10.45 5.04 -0.19
C VAL A 373 11.70 5.92 -0.07
N ARG A 374 11.59 7.13 0.48
CA ARG A 374 12.76 8.01 0.73
C ARG A 374 13.74 7.40 1.74
N GLY A 375 13.26 6.79 2.81
CA GLY A 375 14.13 6.06 3.75
C GLY A 375 14.79 4.82 3.15
N GLY A 376 14.04 4.08 2.30
CA GLY A 376 14.55 2.91 1.60
C GLY A 376 15.62 3.26 0.55
N THR A 377 15.41 4.32 -0.23
CA THR A 377 16.38 4.82 -1.22
C THR A 377 17.66 5.35 -0.58
N ASP A 378 17.59 6.06 0.55
CA ASP A 378 18.78 6.43 1.33
C ASP A 378 19.57 5.19 1.80
N THR A 379 18.85 4.16 2.27
CA THR A 379 19.48 2.90 2.70
C THR A 379 20.16 2.18 1.54
N ILE A 380 19.52 2.10 0.36
CA ILE A 380 20.13 1.51 -0.85
C ILE A 380 21.37 2.32 -1.26
N THR A 381 21.28 3.65 -1.28
CA THR A 381 22.41 4.52 -1.64
C THR A 381 23.61 4.27 -0.73
N ARG A 382 23.37 4.16 0.58
CA ARG A 382 24.43 3.88 1.56
C ARG A 382 25.03 2.48 1.36
N ALA A 383 24.19 1.47 1.19
CA ALA A 383 24.61 0.10 0.96
C ALA A 383 25.41 -0.04 -0.33
N SER A 384 24.97 0.59 -1.43
CA SER A 384 25.72 0.60 -2.70
C SER A 384 27.09 1.24 -2.56
N ARG A 385 27.23 2.34 -1.79
CA ARG A 385 28.54 2.94 -1.50
C ARG A 385 29.44 2.02 -0.68
N GLU A 386 28.88 1.30 0.28
CA GLU A 386 29.61 0.32 1.09
C GLU A 386 30.10 -0.85 0.22
N VAL A 387 29.25 -1.37 -0.69
CA VAL A 387 29.63 -2.39 -1.68
C VAL A 387 30.73 -1.86 -2.61
N ALA A 388 30.60 -0.63 -3.12
CA ALA A 388 31.62 -0.03 -3.98
C ALA A 388 32.97 0.10 -3.26
N SER A 389 32.97 0.55 -2.00
CA SER A 389 34.18 0.59 -1.17
C SER A 389 34.75 -0.80 -0.92
N GLY A 390 33.90 -1.80 -0.67
CA GLY A 390 34.32 -3.19 -0.50
C GLY A 390 34.94 -3.79 -1.77
N ASN A 391 34.42 -3.44 -2.95
CA ASN A 391 34.99 -3.86 -4.22
C ASN A 391 36.36 -3.23 -4.49
N ILE A 392 36.60 -1.98 -4.06
CA ILE A 392 37.94 -1.36 -4.15
C ILE A 392 38.95 -2.13 -3.29
N ASP A 393 38.59 -2.48 -2.06
CA ASP A 393 39.44 -3.31 -1.18
C ASP A 393 39.69 -4.70 -1.79
N LEU A 394 38.64 -5.34 -2.31
CA LEU A 394 38.77 -6.64 -2.97
C LEU A 394 39.65 -6.58 -4.22
N SER A 395 39.55 -5.50 -5.01
CA SER A 395 40.42 -5.26 -6.17
C SER A 395 41.88 -5.20 -5.75
N SER A 396 42.20 -4.38 -4.75
CA SER A 396 43.57 -4.23 -4.23
C SER A 396 44.14 -5.54 -3.71
N ARG A 397 43.33 -6.33 -2.99
CA ARG A 397 43.74 -7.65 -2.51
C ARG A 397 43.92 -8.67 -3.63
N THR A 398 43.10 -8.59 -4.69
CA THR A 398 43.21 -9.45 -5.88
C THR A 398 44.46 -9.11 -6.67
N GLU A 399 44.80 -7.83 -6.82
CA GLU A 399 46.06 -7.38 -7.44
C GLU A 399 47.28 -7.83 -6.63
N GLN A 400 47.26 -7.67 -5.30
CA GLN A 400 48.33 -8.15 -4.44
C GLN A 400 48.47 -9.69 -4.51
N GLN A 401 47.35 -10.40 -4.56
CA GLN A 401 47.34 -11.85 -4.72
C GLN A 401 47.93 -12.27 -6.06
N ALA A 402 47.56 -11.60 -7.16
CA ALA A 402 48.13 -11.85 -8.48
C ALA A 402 49.66 -11.66 -8.47
N SER A 403 50.15 -10.56 -7.90
CA SER A 403 51.60 -10.32 -7.76
C SER A 403 52.30 -11.40 -6.91
N SER A 404 51.68 -11.84 -5.81
CA SER A 404 52.22 -12.93 -4.97
C SER A 404 52.24 -14.27 -5.72
N LEU A 405 51.25 -14.51 -6.58
CA LEU A 405 51.17 -15.69 -7.43
C LEU A 405 52.26 -15.69 -8.51
N GLU A 406 52.54 -14.54 -9.13
CA GLU A 406 53.65 -14.39 -10.09
C GLU A 406 55.01 -14.68 -9.44
N GLU A 407 55.27 -14.14 -8.26
CA GLU A 407 56.50 -14.43 -7.51
C GLU A 407 56.60 -15.92 -7.14
N THR A 408 55.49 -16.52 -6.71
CA THR A 408 55.45 -17.94 -6.36
C THR A 408 55.67 -18.81 -7.60
N ALA A 409 55.08 -18.48 -8.74
CA ALA A 409 55.28 -19.18 -10.00
C ALA A 409 56.75 -19.12 -10.44
N ALA A 410 57.37 -17.93 -10.39
CA ALA A 410 58.79 -17.76 -10.72
C ALA A 410 59.71 -18.55 -9.76
N ALA A 411 59.39 -18.56 -8.46
CA ALA A 411 60.11 -19.36 -7.48
C ALA A 411 59.95 -20.87 -7.74
N MET A 412 58.76 -21.31 -8.18
CA MET A 412 58.51 -22.70 -8.55
C MET A 412 59.26 -23.10 -9.81
N GLU A 413 59.34 -22.26 -10.85
CA GLU A 413 60.16 -22.53 -12.04
C GLU A 413 61.64 -22.74 -11.66
N GLN A 414 62.17 -21.88 -10.79
CA GLN A 414 63.53 -22.01 -10.29
C GLN A 414 63.73 -23.29 -9.47
N LEU A 415 62.75 -23.66 -8.62
CA LEU A 415 62.78 -24.91 -7.87
C LEU A 415 62.72 -26.13 -8.79
N THR A 416 61.82 -26.15 -9.79
CA THR A 416 61.73 -27.22 -10.79
C THR A 416 63.07 -27.39 -11.51
N SER A 417 63.69 -26.28 -11.93
CA SER A 417 65.01 -26.31 -12.58
C SER A 417 66.08 -26.91 -11.66
N THR A 418 66.09 -26.52 -10.39
CA THR A 418 67.07 -26.99 -9.40
C THR A 418 66.90 -28.48 -9.07
N VAL A 419 65.66 -28.93 -8.89
CA VAL A 419 65.34 -30.35 -8.64
C VAL A 419 65.71 -31.21 -9.85
N LYS A 420 65.43 -30.74 -11.06
CA LYS A 420 65.85 -31.42 -12.30
C LYS A 420 67.37 -31.52 -12.39
N GLN A 421 68.08 -30.43 -12.13
CA GLN A 421 69.55 -30.42 -12.09
C GLN A 421 70.11 -31.37 -11.03
N ASN A 422 69.48 -31.46 -9.85
CA ASN A 422 69.87 -32.41 -8.81
C ASN A 422 69.67 -33.88 -9.24
N ALA A 423 68.57 -34.18 -9.93
CA ALA A 423 68.31 -35.50 -10.49
C ALA A 423 69.37 -35.89 -11.54
N ASP A 424 69.71 -34.98 -12.45
CA ASP A 424 70.75 -35.18 -13.47
C ASP A 424 72.14 -35.37 -12.82
N ASN A 425 72.49 -34.53 -11.85
CA ASN A 425 73.75 -34.63 -11.09
C ASN A 425 73.84 -35.96 -10.31
N ALA A 426 72.74 -36.41 -9.71
CA ALA A 426 72.69 -37.71 -9.04
C ALA A 426 72.91 -38.85 -10.03
N GLN A 427 72.28 -38.80 -11.21
CA GLN A 427 72.50 -39.81 -12.24
C GLN A 427 73.96 -39.83 -12.72
N GLU A 428 74.59 -38.67 -12.90
CA GLU A 428 76.02 -38.58 -13.24
C GLU A 428 76.93 -39.09 -12.12
N ALA A 429 76.67 -38.72 -10.87
CA ALA A 429 77.40 -39.20 -9.70
C ALA A 429 77.30 -40.73 -9.55
N SER A 430 76.14 -41.31 -9.82
CA SER A 430 75.92 -42.76 -9.80
C SER A 430 76.80 -43.46 -10.84
N ARG A 431 76.88 -42.91 -12.06
CA ARG A 431 77.74 -43.42 -13.14
C ARG A 431 79.23 -43.33 -12.76
N LEU A 432 79.65 -42.21 -12.18
CA LEU A 432 81.03 -42.01 -11.72
C LEU A 432 81.39 -42.98 -10.60
N ALA A 433 80.52 -43.15 -9.60
CA ALA A 433 80.71 -44.10 -8.51
C ALA A 433 80.78 -45.55 -9.01
N SER A 434 79.91 -45.95 -9.94
CA SER A 434 79.96 -47.28 -10.57
C SER A 434 81.29 -47.53 -11.29
N ASN A 435 81.78 -46.55 -12.06
CA ASN A 435 83.09 -46.64 -12.72
C ASN A 435 84.25 -46.70 -11.72
N ALA A 436 84.21 -45.89 -10.66
CA ALA A 436 85.23 -45.89 -9.61
C ALA A 436 85.26 -47.24 -8.86
N SER A 437 84.08 -47.83 -8.58
CA SER A 437 83.97 -49.16 -7.99
C SER A 437 84.61 -50.22 -8.88
N LEU A 438 84.32 -50.21 -10.19
CA LEU A 438 84.94 -51.13 -11.16
C LEU A 438 86.48 -51.01 -11.18
N VAL A 439 87.02 -49.78 -11.14
CA VAL A 439 88.46 -49.54 -11.11
C VAL A 439 89.07 -50.03 -9.79
N ALA A 440 88.40 -49.77 -8.66
CA ALA A 440 88.85 -50.21 -7.34
C ALA A 440 88.82 -51.74 -7.22
N THR A 441 87.80 -52.43 -7.77
CA THR A 441 87.75 -53.89 -7.85
C THR A 441 88.93 -54.45 -8.65
N LYS A 442 89.19 -53.92 -9.85
CA LYS A 442 90.36 -54.32 -10.64
C LYS A 442 91.69 -54.06 -9.92
N GLY A 443 91.78 -52.96 -9.17
CA GLY A 443 92.94 -52.68 -8.31
C GLY A 443 93.09 -53.70 -7.20
N GLY A 444 91.98 -54.14 -6.60
CA GLY A 444 91.95 -55.20 -5.59
C GLY A 444 92.42 -56.54 -6.14
N ASP A 445 91.97 -56.90 -7.35
CA ASP A 445 92.40 -58.12 -8.04
C ASP A 445 93.92 -58.10 -8.29
N ALA A 446 94.46 -56.99 -8.80
CA ALA A 446 95.91 -56.84 -9.04
C ALA A 446 96.74 -56.90 -7.75
N VAL A 447 96.24 -56.34 -6.64
CA VAL A 447 96.87 -56.48 -5.32
C VAL A 447 96.81 -57.92 -4.83
N GLY A 448 95.71 -58.64 -5.09
CA GLY A 448 95.57 -60.07 -4.83
C GLY A 448 96.65 -60.91 -5.55
N GLU A 449 96.83 -60.67 -6.85
CA GLU A 449 97.89 -61.32 -7.65
C GLU A 449 99.30 -61.00 -7.12
N ALA A 450 99.53 -59.78 -6.66
CA ALA A 450 100.80 -59.37 -6.07
C ALA A 450 101.10 -60.10 -4.74
N ILE A 451 100.08 -60.31 -3.88
CA ILE A 451 100.21 -61.10 -2.64
C ILE A 451 100.58 -62.55 -2.96
N GLU A 452 99.91 -63.16 -3.95
CA GLU A 452 100.19 -64.52 -4.39
C GLU A 452 101.63 -64.66 -4.92
N THR A 453 102.08 -63.69 -5.71
CA THR A 453 103.46 -63.63 -6.23
C THR A 453 104.47 -63.49 -5.10
N MET A 454 104.24 -62.59 -4.14
CA MET A 454 105.12 -62.43 -2.97
C MET A 454 105.16 -63.69 -2.09
N SER A 455 104.03 -64.38 -1.93
CA SER A 455 103.96 -65.67 -1.24
C SER A 455 104.82 -66.73 -1.93
N THR A 456 104.74 -66.81 -3.26
CA THR A 456 105.56 -67.72 -4.08
C THR A 456 107.05 -67.38 -4.01
N ILE A 457 107.43 -66.09 -4.03
CA ILE A 457 108.81 -65.63 -3.86
C ILE A 457 109.33 -65.99 -2.46
N ASN A 458 108.53 -65.78 -1.42
CA ASN A 458 108.88 -66.12 -0.04
C ASN A 458 109.13 -67.63 0.12
N ALA A 459 108.23 -68.46 -0.44
CA ALA A 459 108.39 -69.91 -0.45
C ALA A 459 109.66 -70.34 -1.21
N SER A 460 109.93 -69.75 -2.37
CA SER A 460 111.13 -70.03 -3.17
C SER A 460 112.41 -69.61 -2.44
N SER A 461 112.40 -68.46 -1.77
CA SER A 461 113.54 -67.94 -1.01
C SER A 461 113.88 -68.84 0.19
N ARG A 462 112.89 -69.34 0.93
CA ARG A 462 113.09 -70.35 1.99
C ARG A 462 113.74 -71.61 1.45
N LYS A 463 113.28 -72.09 0.28
CA LYS A 463 113.88 -73.26 -0.38
C LYS A 463 115.34 -73.03 -0.75
N ILE A 464 115.72 -71.81 -1.12
CA ILE A 464 117.13 -71.43 -1.35
C ILE A 464 117.92 -71.48 -0.03
N VAL A 465 117.39 -70.97 1.08
CA VAL A 465 118.04 -71.06 2.40
C VAL A 465 118.35 -72.52 2.75
N ASP A 466 117.40 -73.44 2.52
CA ASP A 466 117.59 -74.87 2.76
C ASP A 466 118.72 -75.45 1.89
N ILE A 467 118.75 -75.12 0.60
CA ILE A 467 119.80 -75.56 -0.34
C ILE A 467 121.18 -75.03 0.08
N ILE A 468 121.26 -73.77 0.49
CA ILE A 468 122.51 -73.17 0.96
C ILE A 468 122.98 -73.84 2.27
N GLY A 469 122.06 -74.23 3.14
CA GLY A 469 122.37 -75.04 4.32
C GLY A 469 122.99 -76.41 3.98
N VAL A 470 122.52 -77.05 2.90
CA VAL A 470 123.13 -78.28 2.38
C VAL A 470 124.52 -77.99 1.80
N ILE A 471 124.72 -76.89 1.06
CA ILE A 471 126.02 -76.50 0.51
C ILE A 471 127.05 -76.21 1.62
N ASP A 472 126.67 -75.49 2.67
CA ASP A 472 127.55 -75.26 3.84
C ASP A 472 127.93 -76.58 4.51
N SER A 473 126.97 -77.51 4.62
CA SER A 473 127.21 -78.87 5.14
C SER A 473 128.19 -79.67 4.26
N ILE A 474 128.07 -79.59 2.93
CA ILE A 474 128.99 -80.22 1.97
C ILE A 474 130.38 -79.58 2.07
N ALA A 475 130.47 -78.24 2.16
CA ALA A 475 131.72 -77.53 2.33
C ALA A 475 132.42 -77.92 3.65
N PHE A 476 131.67 -78.05 4.75
CA PHE A 476 132.19 -78.56 6.01
C PHE A 476 132.72 -79.99 5.89
N GLN A 477 131.93 -80.91 5.30
CA GLN A 477 132.36 -82.29 5.06
C GLN A 477 133.63 -82.34 4.19
N THR A 478 133.70 -81.53 3.14
CA THR A 478 134.87 -81.42 2.23
C THR A 478 136.10 -80.90 2.97
N ASN A 479 135.94 -79.91 3.85
CA ASN A 479 137.01 -79.39 4.70
C ASN A 479 137.56 -80.45 5.67
N ILE A 480 136.70 -81.30 6.25
CA ILE A 480 137.12 -82.43 7.10
C ILE A 480 137.84 -83.52 6.28
N LEU A 481 137.32 -83.87 5.10
CA LEU A 481 137.95 -84.82 4.16
C LEU A 481 139.34 -84.34 3.73
N ALA A 482 139.47 -83.05 3.38
CA ALA A 482 140.71 -82.44 2.97
C ALA A 482 141.74 -82.37 4.12
N LEU A 483 141.28 -82.08 5.36
CA LEU A 483 142.13 -82.17 6.54
C LEU A 483 142.65 -83.60 6.76
N ASN A 484 141.77 -84.61 6.67
CA ASN A 484 142.16 -86.01 6.79
C ASN A 484 143.18 -86.40 5.71
N ALA A 485 142.97 -85.96 4.46
CA ALA A 485 143.90 -86.21 3.36
C ALA A 485 145.25 -85.48 3.56
N ALA A 486 145.26 -84.26 4.08
CA ALA A 486 146.49 -83.52 4.38
C ALA A 486 147.31 -84.19 5.50
N VAL A 487 146.63 -84.73 6.51
CA VAL A 487 147.26 -85.52 7.59
C VAL A 487 147.88 -86.80 7.04
N GLU A 488 147.18 -87.55 6.20
CA GLU A 488 147.70 -88.79 5.61
C GLU A 488 148.83 -88.53 4.62
N ALA A 489 148.78 -87.42 3.88
CA ALA A 489 149.88 -86.97 3.01
C ALA A 489 151.14 -86.57 3.79
N ALA A 490 151.00 -85.93 4.96
CA ALA A 490 152.14 -85.66 5.86
C ALA A 490 152.75 -86.95 6.43
N ARG A 491 151.93 -88.00 6.60
CA ARG A 491 152.35 -89.32 7.08
C ARG A 491 153.18 -90.11 6.05
N ALA A 492 152.96 -89.86 4.76
CA ALA A 492 153.69 -90.48 3.64
C ALA A 492 155.07 -89.83 3.33
N GLY A 493 155.50 -88.82 4.08
CA GLY A 493 156.83 -88.19 3.93
C GLY A 493 157.04 -87.51 2.57
N GLU A 494 158.24 -87.60 2.00
CA GLU A 494 158.59 -86.93 0.72
C GLU A 494 157.73 -87.38 -0.48
N GLN A 495 157.13 -88.58 -0.45
CA GLN A 495 156.26 -89.07 -1.53
C GLN A 495 154.84 -88.44 -1.49
N GLY A 496 154.42 -87.92 -0.34
CA GLY A 496 153.09 -87.32 -0.13
C GLY A 496 153.02 -85.82 -0.42
N ARG A 497 154.17 -85.19 -0.75
CA ARG A 497 154.31 -83.74 -0.82
C ARG A 497 153.36 -83.07 -1.83
N GLY A 498 153.17 -83.68 -3.00
CA GLY A 498 152.19 -83.21 -4.00
C GLY A 498 150.73 -83.36 -3.53
N PHE A 499 150.40 -84.46 -2.85
CA PHE A 499 149.07 -84.69 -2.28
C PHE A 499 148.76 -83.74 -1.12
N ALA A 500 149.74 -83.39 -0.29
CA ALA A 500 149.57 -82.43 0.80
C ALA A 500 149.22 -81.03 0.27
N VAL A 501 149.82 -80.60 -0.84
CA VAL A 501 149.50 -79.33 -1.50
C VAL A 501 148.07 -79.35 -2.06
N VAL A 502 147.68 -80.43 -2.75
CA VAL A 502 146.30 -80.58 -3.26
C VAL A 502 145.29 -80.62 -2.12
N ALA A 503 145.55 -81.34 -1.03
CA ALA A 503 144.69 -81.38 0.14
C ALA A 503 144.57 -80.01 0.82
N GLY A 504 145.67 -79.24 0.90
CA GLY A 504 145.65 -77.85 1.36
C GLY A 504 144.79 -76.93 0.47
N GLU A 505 144.89 -77.09 -0.85
CA GLU A 505 144.10 -76.31 -1.81
C GLU A 505 142.60 -76.67 -1.75
N VAL A 506 142.26 -77.96 -1.67
CA VAL A 506 140.87 -78.43 -1.49
C VAL A 506 140.30 -77.92 -0.16
N ARG A 507 141.11 -77.89 0.90
CA ARG A 507 140.69 -77.34 2.19
C ARG A 507 140.44 -75.83 2.11
N ASN A 508 141.31 -75.09 1.44
CA ASN A 508 141.12 -73.66 1.21
C ASN A 508 139.84 -73.39 0.40
N LEU A 509 139.60 -74.18 -0.66
CA LEU A 509 138.39 -74.10 -1.48
C LEU A 509 137.12 -74.41 -0.66
N ALA A 510 137.17 -75.40 0.22
CA ALA A 510 136.07 -75.76 1.11
C ALA A 510 135.78 -74.64 2.14
N GLN A 511 136.80 -74.03 2.73
CA GLN A 511 136.64 -72.87 3.62
C GLN A 511 136.08 -71.64 2.89
N ARG A 512 136.55 -71.37 1.66
CA ARG A 512 135.99 -70.32 0.80
C ARG A 512 134.53 -70.60 0.41
N SER A 513 134.19 -71.86 0.14
CA SER A 513 132.82 -72.27 -0.18
C SER A 513 131.88 -72.12 1.03
N ALA A 514 132.34 -72.46 2.23
CA ALA A 514 131.57 -72.26 3.47
C ALA A 514 131.37 -70.77 3.80
N ALA A 515 132.41 -69.94 3.61
CA ALA A 515 132.30 -68.49 3.78
C ALA A 515 131.29 -67.89 2.79
N ALA A 516 131.41 -68.23 1.50
CA ALA A 516 130.46 -67.79 0.48
C ALA A 516 129.03 -68.30 0.74
N ALA A 517 128.86 -69.55 1.19
CA ALA A 517 127.55 -70.09 1.56
C ALA A 517 126.92 -69.32 2.73
N LYS A 518 127.71 -68.94 3.76
CA LYS A 518 127.22 -68.10 4.86
C LYS A 518 126.84 -66.69 4.42
N GLU A 519 127.62 -66.07 3.55
CA GLU A 519 127.29 -64.75 2.98
C GLU A 519 126.00 -64.81 2.15
N ILE A 520 125.85 -65.82 1.28
CA ILE A 520 124.61 -66.04 0.51
C ILE A 520 123.44 -66.31 1.45
N LYS A 521 123.62 -67.14 2.48
CA LYS A 521 122.57 -67.43 3.47
C LYS A 521 122.08 -66.14 4.13
N ALA A 522 122.99 -65.30 4.60
CA ALA A 522 122.63 -64.02 5.22
C ALA A 522 121.88 -63.09 4.24
N LEU A 523 122.32 -63.00 2.98
CA LEU A 523 121.62 -62.21 1.95
C LEU A 523 120.21 -62.74 1.62
N ILE A 524 120.03 -64.06 1.60
CA ILE A 524 118.71 -64.67 1.35
C ILE A 524 117.81 -64.56 2.57
N GLU A 525 118.33 -64.71 3.80
CA GLU A 525 117.57 -64.45 5.03
C GLU A 525 117.09 -63.00 5.10
N ASP A 526 117.95 -62.05 4.73
CA ASP A 526 117.58 -60.63 4.62
C ASP A 526 116.50 -60.41 3.53
N SER A 527 116.66 -61.07 2.37
CA SER A 527 115.65 -61.04 1.30
C SER A 527 114.30 -61.63 1.74
N VAL A 528 114.29 -62.71 2.53
CA VAL A 528 113.05 -63.29 3.10
C VAL A 528 112.38 -62.31 4.05
N ASN A 529 113.14 -61.60 4.89
CA ASN A 529 112.61 -60.57 5.78
C ASN A 529 112.03 -59.38 5.00
N HIS A 530 112.72 -58.92 3.95
CA HIS A 530 112.24 -57.86 3.06
C HIS A 530 110.97 -58.26 2.31
N VAL A 531 110.91 -59.48 1.77
CA VAL A 531 109.70 -60.02 1.13
C VAL A 531 108.56 -60.14 2.14
N GLY A 532 108.81 -60.65 3.36
CA GLY A 532 107.79 -60.74 4.40
C GLY A 532 107.21 -59.38 4.81
N THR A 533 108.07 -58.36 4.95
CA THR A 533 107.62 -56.97 5.20
C THR A 533 106.85 -56.41 4.00
N GLY A 534 107.29 -56.73 2.78
CA GLY A 534 106.60 -56.39 1.54
C GLY A 534 105.21 -57.02 1.46
N THR A 535 105.07 -58.31 1.76
CA THR A 535 103.77 -59.01 1.80
C THR A 535 102.82 -58.34 2.77
N ALA A 536 103.26 -58.03 4.00
CA ALA A 536 102.42 -57.35 4.99
C ALA A 536 101.93 -55.97 4.50
N LYS A 537 102.78 -55.21 3.81
CA LYS A 537 102.42 -53.89 3.24
C LYS A 537 101.43 -54.01 2.08
N VAL A 538 101.56 -55.04 1.25
CA VAL A 538 100.62 -55.30 0.15
C VAL A 538 99.28 -55.84 0.68
N GLU A 539 99.27 -56.65 1.73
CA GLU A 539 98.04 -57.06 2.42
C GLU A 539 97.30 -55.87 3.04
N GLU A 540 98.02 -54.96 3.69
CA GLU A 540 97.48 -53.69 4.20
C GLU A 540 96.85 -52.86 3.06
N ALA A 541 97.57 -52.71 1.94
CA ALA A 541 97.03 -52.03 0.75
C ALA A 541 95.77 -52.73 0.20
N GLY A 542 95.74 -54.06 0.22
CA GLY A 542 94.58 -54.85 -0.20
C GLY A 542 93.36 -54.64 0.70
N GLN A 543 93.56 -54.47 2.01
CA GLN A 543 92.49 -54.12 2.93
C GLN A 543 91.95 -52.70 2.65
N ILE A 544 92.83 -51.71 2.44
CA ILE A 544 92.43 -50.34 2.09
C ILE A 544 91.58 -50.33 0.82
N ILE A 545 91.96 -51.09 -0.21
CA ILE A 545 91.18 -51.19 -1.45
C ILE A 545 89.77 -51.75 -1.17
N ARG A 546 89.64 -52.80 -0.34
CA ARG A 546 88.32 -53.34 0.04
C ARG A 546 87.45 -52.32 0.76
N ASP A 547 88.05 -51.55 1.68
CA ASP A 547 87.34 -50.50 2.40
C ASP A 547 86.91 -49.36 1.45
N VAL A 548 87.73 -49.02 0.45
CA VAL A 548 87.38 -48.06 -0.62
C VAL A 548 86.20 -48.55 -1.45
N VAL A 549 86.20 -49.82 -1.88
CA VAL A 549 85.08 -50.42 -2.62
C VAL A 549 83.79 -50.34 -1.80
N ALA A 550 83.83 -50.71 -0.51
CA ALA A 550 82.68 -50.60 0.38
C ALA A 550 82.19 -49.14 0.54
N GLY A 551 83.12 -48.18 0.65
CA GLY A 551 82.80 -46.75 0.69
C GLY A 551 82.11 -46.25 -0.58
N ILE A 552 82.59 -46.65 -1.76
CA ILE A 552 81.97 -46.29 -3.05
C ILE A 552 80.58 -46.92 -3.19
N GLN A 553 80.38 -48.14 -2.69
CA GLN A 553 79.07 -48.80 -2.65
C GLN A 553 78.06 -47.97 -1.83
N ASN A 554 78.48 -47.46 -0.66
CA ASN A 554 77.65 -46.58 0.17
C ASN A 554 77.32 -45.26 -0.53
N VAL A 555 78.29 -44.65 -1.22
CA VAL A 555 78.03 -43.44 -2.04
C VAL A 555 77.00 -43.74 -3.12
N THR A 556 77.09 -44.89 -3.79
CA THR A 556 76.13 -45.30 -4.83
C THR A 556 74.71 -45.40 -4.27
N ASN A 557 74.55 -45.96 -3.06
CA ASN A 557 73.24 -46.06 -2.39
C ASN A 557 72.66 -44.69 -2.04
N ILE A 558 73.46 -43.78 -1.47
CA ILE A 558 73.02 -42.40 -1.14
C ILE A 558 72.57 -41.67 -2.41
N VAL A 559 73.34 -41.81 -3.50
CA VAL A 559 73.00 -41.17 -4.76
C VAL A 559 71.70 -41.73 -5.37
N ALA A 560 71.44 -43.04 -5.19
CA ALA A 560 70.18 -43.64 -5.60
C ALA A 560 68.98 -43.08 -4.80
N GLU A 561 69.14 -42.89 -3.49
CA GLU A 561 68.12 -42.23 -2.65
C GLU A 561 67.89 -40.77 -3.07
N ILE A 562 68.95 -40.00 -3.38
CA ILE A 562 68.82 -38.62 -3.88
C ILE A 562 68.04 -38.59 -5.19
N SER A 563 68.32 -39.50 -6.12
CA SER A 563 67.61 -39.58 -7.40
C SER A 563 66.13 -39.93 -7.22
N ALA A 564 65.82 -40.88 -6.33
CA ALA A 564 64.44 -41.23 -5.99
C ALA A 564 63.70 -40.05 -5.34
N SER A 565 64.31 -39.40 -4.35
CA SER A 565 63.73 -38.23 -3.67
C SER A 565 63.55 -37.04 -4.61
N SER A 566 64.50 -36.80 -5.53
CA SER A 566 64.38 -35.73 -6.54
C SER A 566 63.23 -36.00 -7.51
N ARG A 567 62.94 -37.26 -7.85
CA ARG A 567 61.81 -37.63 -8.70
C ARG A 567 60.47 -37.39 -7.99
N GLU A 568 60.36 -37.78 -6.73
CA GLU A 568 59.19 -37.51 -5.89
C GLU A 568 58.96 -36.00 -5.69
N GLN A 569 60.04 -35.22 -5.48
CA GLN A 569 59.96 -33.75 -5.45
C GLN A 569 59.47 -33.16 -6.77
N SER A 570 59.92 -33.69 -7.91
CA SER A 570 59.44 -33.24 -9.22
C SER A 570 57.94 -33.46 -9.39
N GLU A 571 57.44 -34.65 -9.01
CA GLU A 571 56.01 -34.97 -9.04
C GLU A 571 55.21 -34.05 -8.08
N GLY A 572 55.74 -33.79 -6.88
CA GLY A 572 55.13 -32.85 -5.94
C GLY A 572 55.09 -31.40 -6.46
N ILE A 573 56.12 -30.97 -7.18
CA ILE A 573 56.15 -29.63 -7.79
C ILE A 573 55.15 -29.52 -8.95
N GLU A 574 54.94 -30.57 -9.75
CA GLU A 574 53.90 -30.58 -10.78
C GLU A 574 52.51 -30.36 -10.19
N GLN A 575 52.18 -31.03 -9.07
CA GLN A 575 50.91 -30.82 -8.37
C GLN A 575 50.77 -29.39 -7.81
N ILE A 576 51.85 -28.81 -7.29
CA ILE A 576 51.85 -27.41 -6.84
C ILE A 576 51.62 -26.48 -8.02
N ASN A 577 52.20 -26.75 -9.20
CA ASN A 577 52.03 -25.94 -10.39
C ASN A 577 50.57 -25.96 -10.90
N GLU A 578 49.91 -27.12 -10.88
CA GLU A 578 48.47 -27.23 -11.16
C GLU A 578 47.65 -26.40 -10.17
N ALA A 579 47.97 -26.43 -8.88
CA ALA A 579 47.29 -25.63 -7.87
C ALA A 579 47.48 -24.12 -8.07
N ILE A 580 48.69 -23.68 -8.45
CA ILE A 580 48.99 -22.28 -8.79
C ILE A 580 48.19 -21.84 -10.01
N THR A 581 48.12 -22.67 -11.06
CA THR A 581 47.32 -22.38 -12.27
C THR A 581 45.84 -22.23 -11.94
N GLN A 582 45.31 -23.08 -11.05
CA GLN A 582 43.92 -22.96 -10.58
C GLN A 582 43.69 -21.70 -9.74
N MET A 583 44.66 -21.33 -8.88
CA MET A 583 44.60 -20.09 -8.11
C MET A 583 44.65 -18.84 -9.01
N ASP A 584 45.45 -18.86 -10.08
CA ASP A 584 45.50 -17.77 -11.07
C ASP A 584 44.13 -17.60 -11.75
N LYS A 585 43.51 -18.71 -12.19
CA LYS A 585 42.15 -18.67 -12.76
C LYS A 585 41.13 -18.05 -11.81
N VAL A 586 41.12 -18.45 -10.54
CA VAL A 586 40.21 -17.87 -9.52
C VAL A 586 40.53 -16.39 -9.29
N THR A 587 41.80 -16.00 -9.34
CA THR A 587 42.23 -14.60 -9.19
C THR A 587 41.70 -13.75 -10.36
N GLN A 588 41.74 -14.26 -11.59
CA GLN A 588 41.15 -13.59 -12.76
C GLN A 588 39.62 -13.54 -12.70
N GLU A 589 38.96 -14.62 -12.25
CA GLU A 589 37.50 -14.62 -12.02
C GLU A 589 37.11 -13.59 -10.95
N ASN A 590 37.88 -13.46 -9.87
CA ASN A 590 37.66 -12.43 -8.85
C ASN A 590 37.81 -11.02 -9.42
N ALA A 591 38.80 -10.77 -10.27
CA ALA A 591 38.97 -9.46 -10.92
C ALA A 591 37.75 -9.11 -11.80
N SER A 592 37.25 -10.07 -12.59
CA SER A 592 36.03 -9.90 -13.38
C SER A 592 34.79 -9.68 -12.49
N LEU A 593 34.68 -10.41 -11.38
CA LEU A 593 33.56 -10.28 -10.43
C LEU A 593 33.57 -8.92 -9.74
N VAL A 594 34.74 -8.36 -9.45
CA VAL A 594 34.93 -7.03 -8.89
C VAL A 594 34.43 -5.96 -9.86
N GLU A 595 34.78 -6.05 -11.15
CA GLU A 595 34.27 -5.11 -12.17
C GLU A 595 32.74 -5.20 -12.33
N GLU A 596 32.19 -6.41 -12.40
CA GLU A 596 30.74 -6.63 -12.50
C GLU A 596 30.00 -6.12 -11.26
N SER A 597 30.55 -6.37 -10.07
CA SER A 597 29.97 -5.91 -8.80
C SER A 597 30.05 -4.39 -8.65
N ALA A 598 31.15 -3.76 -9.08
CA ALA A 598 31.28 -2.30 -9.07
C ALA A 598 30.26 -1.65 -10.02
N THR A 599 30.09 -2.20 -11.22
CA THR A 599 29.08 -1.76 -12.19
C THR A 599 27.66 -1.91 -11.62
N SER A 600 27.38 -3.04 -10.98
CA SER A 600 26.07 -3.30 -10.35
C SER A 600 25.78 -2.36 -9.19
N ALA A 601 26.78 -2.09 -8.33
CA ALA A 601 26.66 -1.14 -7.24
C ALA A 601 26.37 0.29 -7.74
N GLN A 602 27.06 0.71 -8.82
CA GLN A 602 26.80 2.01 -9.46
C GLN A 602 25.39 2.08 -10.05
N ALA A 603 24.94 1.05 -10.77
CA ALA A 603 23.58 1.00 -11.33
C ALA A 603 22.50 1.06 -10.23
N LEU A 604 22.72 0.38 -9.10
CA LEU A 604 21.82 0.45 -7.94
C LEU A 604 21.79 1.85 -7.32
N GLN A 605 22.94 2.53 -7.26
CA GLN A 605 23.02 3.90 -6.78
C GLN A 605 22.26 4.86 -7.71
N ASP A 606 22.49 4.77 -9.02
CA ASP A 606 21.76 5.58 -10.02
C ASP A 606 20.24 5.34 -9.95
N GLN A 607 19.81 4.09 -9.75
CA GLN A 607 18.40 3.74 -9.61
C GLN A 607 17.80 4.30 -8.31
N ALA A 608 18.57 4.31 -7.22
CA ALA A 608 18.15 4.89 -5.95
C ALA A 608 18.04 6.42 -6.04
N ASP A 609 18.98 7.09 -6.72
CA ASP A 609 18.96 8.53 -6.97
C ASP A 609 17.75 8.91 -7.84
N GLN A 610 17.46 8.17 -8.92
CA GLN A 610 16.26 8.39 -9.74
C GLN A 610 14.95 8.21 -8.93
N LEU A 611 14.90 7.20 -8.06
CA LEU A 611 13.75 6.99 -7.17
C LEU A 611 13.62 8.13 -6.17
N ALA A 612 14.72 8.58 -5.59
CA ALA A 612 14.78 9.72 -4.66
C ALA A 612 14.28 11.00 -5.35
N ASP A 613 14.72 11.26 -6.58
CA ASP A 613 14.29 12.41 -7.39
C ASP A 613 12.79 12.34 -7.70
N MET A 614 12.27 11.19 -8.13
CA MET A 614 10.83 11.02 -8.39
C MET A 614 9.98 11.26 -7.14
N VAL A 615 10.43 10.80 -5.97
CA VAL A 615 9.68 11.02 -4.71
C VAL A 615 9.94 12.39 -4.09
N SER A 616 11.02 13.09 -4.47
CA SER A 616 11.34 14.43 -3.99
C SER A 616 10.32 15.49 -4.42
N ALA A 617 9.59 15.22 -5.50
CA ALA A 617 8.45 16.04 -5.93
C ALA A 617 7.33 16.09 -4.84
N PHE A 618 7.28 15.10 -3.95
CA PHE A 618 6.31 15.05 -2.87
C PHE A 618 6.87 15.71 -1.59
N ARG A 619 6.19 16.75 -1.11
CA ARG A 619 6.56 17.47 0.11
C ARG A 619 5.96 16.77 1.33
N LEU A 620 6.78 16.41 2.31
CA LEU A 620 6.36 15.73 3.54
C LEU A 620 6.44 16.69 4.74
N HIS A 621 5.53 16.52 5.71
CA HIS A 621 5.69 17.11 7.04
C HIS A 621 7.00 16.64 7.67
N GLY A 622 7.89 17.58 7.99
CA GLY A 622 9.22 17.30 8.52
C GLY A 622 10.38 17.75 7.62
N ASP A 623 10.10 18.14 6.36
CA ASP A 623 11.08 18.81 5.48
C ASP A 623 11.25 20.31 5.79
N MET A 624 10.72 20.81 6.91
CA MET A 624 11.26 22.06 7.46
C MET A 624 12.74 21.79 7.78
N PRO A 625 13.68 22.63 7.31
CA PRO A 625 15.06 22.56 7.76
C PRO A 625 15.07 22.91 9.25
N GLY A 626 14.83 21.90 10.08
CA GLY A 626 15.00 21.97 11.52
C GLY A 626 16.45 22.29 11.74
N HIS A 627 16.70 23.48 12.27
CA HIS A 627 17.98 24.02 12.68
C HIS A 627 19.07 22.96 12.79
N ALA A 628 20.05 23.05 11.88
CA ALA A 628 21.39 22.55 12.13
C ALA A 628 21.80 23.00 13.53
N HIS A 629 21.72 22.09 14.49
CA HIS A 629 22.55 22.17 15.68
C HIS A 629 23.96 22.26 15.13
N GLY A 630 24.61 23.40 15.38
CA GLY A 630 25.99 23.62 15.02
C GLY A 630 26.82 22.47 15.57
N ALA A 631 27.19 21.54 14.68
CA ALA A 631 28.36 20.73 14.87
C ALA A 631 29.51 21.73 14.89
N GLN A 632 29.99 22.02 16.09
CA GLN A 632 31.25 22.69 16.31
C GLN A 632 32.28 21.97 15.43
N SER A 633 32.84 22.73 14.50
CA SER A 633 34.05 22.35 13.79
C SER A 633 35.18 22.26 14.82
N GLU A 634 35.33 21.10 15.44
CA GLU A 634 36.62 20.70 15.97
C GLU A 634 37.48 20.33 14.76
N THR A 635 38.29 21.30 14.36
CA THR A 635 39.40 21.14 13.43
C THR A 635 40.37 20.09 13.96
N ALA A 636 40.17 18.84 13.57
CA ALA A 636 41.19 17.82 13.66
C ALA A 636 42.27 18.13 12.63
N THR A 637 43.37 18.69 13.11
CA THR A 637 44.64 18.84 12.38
C THR A 637 45.20 17.44 12.10
N LEU A 638 44.80 16.83 10.99
CA LEU A 638 45.51 15.65 10.48
C LEU A 638 46.75 16.11 9.73
N ALA A 639 47.89 15.92 10.39
CA ALA A 639 49.21 16.10 9.83
C ALA A 639 49.38 15.28 8.56
N GLN A 640 49.69 15.98 7.46
CA GLN A 640 50.33 15.41 6.29
C GLN A 640 51.73 14.92 6.67
N SER A 641 51.90 13.60 6.71
CA SER A 641 53.16 12.91 6.42
C SER A 641 52.73 11.60 5.78
N GLY A 642 52.82 11.41 4.47
CA GLY A 642 54.02 11.53 3.66
C GLY A 642 54.30 10.14 3.10
N TRP A 643 53.63 9.78 2.01
CA TRP A 643 53.92 8.58 1.22
C TRP A 643 54.06 8.99 -0.23
N ALA A 644 55.31 9.31 -0.57
CA ALA A 644 55.82 9.34 -1.93
C ALA A 644 57.12 8.54 -1.94
N ARG A 645 57.23 7.61 -2.89
CA ARG A 645 58.31 6.64 -3.17
C ARG A 645 58.20 5.36 -2.33
N ALA A 646 58.30 4.15 -2.88
CA ALA A 646 58.94 3.70 -4.12
C ALA A 646 57.96 2.96 -5.03
#